data_AF-A0AAD9AII1-F1
#
_entry.id   AF-A0AAD9AII1-F1
#
_cell.length_a   1.000
_cell.length_b   1.000
_cell.length_c   1.000
_cell.angle_alpha   90.00
_cell.angle_beta   90.00
_cell.angle_gamma   90.00
#
_symmetry.space_group_name_H-M   'P 1'
#
loop_
_entity.id
_entity.type
_entity.pdbx_description
1 polymer ?
#
loop_
_entity_poly.entity_id
_entity_poly.type
_entity_poly.pdbx_seq_one_letter_code
_entity_poly.pdbx_strand_id
1 'polypeptide(L)'
;MAEGASPEIIDSSPNNDAGAEVICLSTPSVTTEIRTSPFREAQDELLSTLGKALPYAPLEHVLSTCIDLYMQWEFPTGPVICEPMVRQAVPIVVPILRGETAIPSSTVAGPSTSDVSTIRAFALLTGMCAFVSSSLPSDFFVPGSALAWPFLRTSREALRLYQDYDVEHPESSSVIIRYFHSNAIHALGKTRVSWHVMGEALRLVQEMRLYDETSFGRLEWPEAQLRRNAFWHLYIGDKSASILQKVPISLHHMCLDTPITTIFDENMACGLMDSAHDSSNVAFEDQLRVGFYLCFRLWYTASEMLIDLNLLTRLQNRSSSSATTSPDTTTLRSSIMQSYFDFTSILHNCPPWIRDPSSSTDTSTNKATARFRTRSFATQKANLFVTLHALRLVLLCRFADRGFAEILGLTNDATMLSLRKVEIASNLLEIVTELPFEALQANGEPCVEKLRQVGVALLEIIHSVTNDAISARAKSLFGTLLDVLARLNSRVSDELSNDRYRMTYSAMAETKTFRNPIIPGFAPDPSVVFVDGVFYLATSSFHVFPGIPIYASTDLQEWKHIGNAINRKEQLSLERAETAVMPLDTGNIMVSSAGLFAPSIRHHEGRFYIICTNATRCDGEFCLENFYVSTADIWAGEWSDPIYFPFHGIDPSLFFDDDGRAYVQGCWMIDRLKQPSCTIKQFEIDIKTGEALSEVKEIWGGFAKYDTEGPHFYKRGEWYYLLVAEGGTFEHHMLSIGRSKSIWGPFESWKGNPIMTADGKAEYVQNVGHGELFQDGEGKWWAAVLGVRDEDRAPPLGRETFLTAVEWPEGGWPSVQQPRTEFQREVKETIGTRRDLPPSPKDVDLVYIRDPDFEKYEFSGEGDEGAFRLRASSSSISSPSGTATFVGKRQRAMDASASVMLDISATKSGDPLVAGLALYKDALRHVSLAYDFASSRLVFDVTTTSEDKKQSVSLDAGSGTTSLSFRVETSEKEYTFFYREKDNEDWKQAGSACVADLVAREMTGPIFGLFAHASGAEGVGKEARFDKFIVEGQKSLVW
;
A
#
# COMPACT_ATOMS: atom_id res chain seq x y z
N MET A 1 -37.69 27.70 -31.54
CA MET A 1 -38.22 29.06 -31.79
C MET A 1 -39.03 29.44 -30.56
N ALA A 2 -38.83 30.54 -29.85
CA ALA A 2 -37.78 31.56 -29.78
C ALA A 2 -38.01 32.30 -28.43
N GLU A 3 -36.92 32.76 -27.81
CA GLU A 3 -36.75 34.03 -27.04
C GLU A 3 -37.72 34.37 -25.89
N GLY A 4 -37.31 34.78 -24.69
CA GLY A 4 -36.13 35.54 -24.26
C GLY A 4 -36.59 36.91 -23.75
N ALA A 5 -36.45 37.21 -22.44
CA ALA A 5 -36.59 38.57 -21.92
C ALA A 5 -35.97 38.71 -20.51
N SER A 6 -34.97 39.57 -20.40
CA SER A 6 -34.45 40.17 -19.16
C SER A 6 -35.32 41.36 -18.72
N PRO A 7 -35.24 41.78 -17.44
CA PRO A 7 -35.38 43.20 -17.15
C PRO A 7 -34.38 43.74 -16.12
N GLU A 8 -34.05 45.03 -16.27
CA GLU A 8 -33.29 45.84 -15.32
C GLU A 8 -34.19 46.85 -14.57
N ILE A 9 -33.94 46.95 -13.26
CA ILE A 9 -33.82 48.14 -12.39
C ILE A 9 -35.05 49.02 -12.10
N ILE A 10 -35.36 49.18 -10.79
CA ILE A 10 -35.74 50.46 -10.14
C ILE A 10 -35.11 50.54 -8.73
N ASP A 11 -34.63 51.74 -8.39
CA ASP A 11 -33.85 52.19 -7.24
C ASP A 11 -34.67 52.96 -6.17
N SER A 12 -34.07 53.18 -4.98
CA SER A 12 -34.21 54.28 -3.98
C SER A 12 -34.64 53.98 -2.52
N SER A 13 -33.62 53.72 -1.66
CA SER A 13 -33.15 54.39 -0.38
C SER A 13 -34.13 55.00 0.66
N PRO A 14 -33.79 55.20 1.99
CA PRO A 14 -32.46 55.61 2.54
C PRO A 14 -31.99 55.19 3.98
N ASN A 15 -30.66 55.36 4.20
CA ASN A 15 -29.88 55.72 5.42
C ASN A 15 -29.89 54.89 6.74
N ASN A 16 -28.77 54.25 7.13
CA ASN A 16 -27.61 54.81 7.90
C ASN A 16 -26.72 53.73 8.56
N ASP A 17 -25.42 54.03 8.57
CA ASP A 17 -24.18 53.39 9.08
C ASP A 17 -24.15 52.44 10.31
N ALA A 18 -23.13 51.56 10.25
CA ALA A 18 -22.21 51.07 11.31
C ALA A 18 -22.30 49.60 11.77
N GLY A 19 -21.17 48.89 11.55
CA GLY A 19 -20.50 48.08 12.58
C GLY A 19 -21.06 46.70 12.91
N ALA A 20 -20.48 45.66 12.31
CA ALA A 20 -20.74 44.27 12.67
C ALA A 20 -19.99 43.84 13.95
N GLU A 21 -20.72 43.39 14.96
CA GLU A 21 -20.21 42.61 16.10
C GLU A 21 -21.03 41.31 16.27
N VAL A 22 -20.29 40.19 16.21
CA VAL A 22 -20.31 38.98 17.05
C VAL A 22 -21.66 38.32 17.39
N ILE A 23 -21.82 37.08 16.90
CA ILE A 23 -22.61 36.04 17.59
C ILE A 23 -21.69 34.85 17.86
N CYS A 24 -21.49 34.57 19.15
CA CYS A 24 -20.69 33.48 19.71
C CYS A 24 -21.24 32.10 19.33
N LEU A 25 -20.39 31.25 18.76
CA LEU A 25 -20.54 29.79 18.84
C LEU A 25 -19.73 29.30 20.05
N SER A 26 -20.44 28.75 21.04
CA SER A 26 -19.86 28.11 22.21
C SER A 26 -19.03 26.89 21.80
N THR A 27 -17.75 26.89 22.17
CA THR A 27 -16.82 25.77 22.08
C THR A 27 -17.23 24.63 23.00
N PRO A 28 -17.26 23.35 22.55
CA PRO A 28 -17.08 22.22 23.46
C PRO A 28 -15.65 22.27 23.99
N SER A 29 -15.46 22.03 25.28
CA SER A 29 -14.15 21.95 25.92
C SER A 29 -13.33 20.81 25.31
N VAL A 30 -12.43 21.15 24.39
CA VAL A 30 -11.38 20.27 23.90
C VAL A 30 -10.39 20.07 25.06
N THR A 31 -10.33 18.86 25.60
CA THR A 31 -9.13 18.40 26.29
C THR A 31 -7.98 18.48 25.30
N THR A 32 -7.08 19.45 25.50
CA THR A 32 -5.84 19.59 24.75
C THR A 32 -4.96 18.36 24.95
N GLU A 33 -5.12 17.35 24.10
CA GLU A 33 -3.99 16.53 23.72
C GLU A 33 -3.01 17.44 22.97
N ILE A 34 -1.80 17.58 23.51
CA ILE A 34 -0.73 18.34 22.89
C ILE A 34 -0.34 17.58 21.61
N ARG A 35 -0.94 17.93 20.46
CA ARG A 35 -0.45 17.45 19.15
C ARG A 35 1.00 17.90 19.00
N THR A 36 1.91 16.93 18.95
CA THR A 36 3.32 17.17 18.64
C THR A 36 3.44 17.74 17.23
N SER A 37 4.35 18.70 17.03
CA SER A 37 4.63 19.25 15.70
C SER A 37 5.22 18.14 14.80
N PRO A 38 4.84 18.05 13.50
CA PRO A 38 5.43 17.09 12.57
C PRO A 38 6.96 17.13 12.49
N PHE A 39 7.56 18.32 12.68
CA PHE A 39 9.01 18.46 12.80
C PHE A 39 9.57 17.75 14.04
N ARG A 40 8.89 17.87 15.17
CA ARG A 40 9.30 17.25 16.43
C ARG A 40 9.21 15.72 16.35
N GLU A 41 8.17 15.20 15.70
CA GLU A 41 8.04 13.76 15.45
C GLU A 41 9.17 13.22 14.55
N ALA A 42 9.50 13.93 13.46
CA ALA A 42 10.61 13.55 12.58
C ALA A 42 11.96 13.60 13.32
N GLN A 43 12.15 14.61 14.17
CA GLN A 43 13.33 14.75 15.02
C GLN A 43 13.44 13.60 16.03
N ASP A 44 12.35 13.26 16.72
CA ASP A 44 12.34 12.19 17.73
C ASP A 44 12.60 10.82 17.06
N GLU A 45 12.07 10.58 15.85
CA GLU A 45 12.36 9.41 15.04
C GLU A 45 13.86 9.32 14.69
N LEU A 46 14.46 10.43 14.23
CA LEU A 46 15.87 10.49 13.89
C LEU A 46 16.75 10.21 15.11
N LEU A 47 16.46 10.83 16.26
CA LEU A 47 17.19 10.57 17.52
C LEU A 47 17.07 9.11 17.97
N SER A 48 15.85 8.56 17.93
CA SER A 48 15.59 7.16 18.27
C SER A 48 16.38 6.21 17.37
N THR A 49 16.43 6.50 16.07
CA THR A 49 17.16 5.67 15.11
C THR A 49 18.67 5.80 15.28
N LEU A 50 19.19 7.01 15.53
CA LEU A 50 20.59 7.24 15.85
C LEU A 50 21.01 6.50 17.13
N GLY A 51 20.18 6.53 18.18
CA GLY A 51 20.43 5.79 19.43
C GLY A 51 20.47 4.27 19.24
N LYS A 52 19.69 3.73 18.31
CA LYS A 52 19.72 2.29 17.96
C LYS A 52 20.90 1.91 17.08
N ALA A 53 21.17 2.72 16.06
CA ALA A 53 22.20 2.44 15.06
C ALA A 53 23.62 2.70 15.59
N LEU A 54 23.79 3.70 16.45
CA LEU A 54 25.07 4.15 16.99
C LEU A 54 24.95 4.55 18.48
N PRO A 55 24.68 3.60 19.40
CA PRO A 55 24.34 3.87 20.81
C PRO A 55 25.43 4.62 21.61
N TYR A 56 26.68 4.63 21.13
CA TYR A 56 27.82 5.24 21.82
C TYR A 56 28.51 6.35 21.02
N ALA A 57 27.99 6.74 19.84
CA ALA A 57 28.59 7.78 19.03
C ALA A 57 27.98 9.15 19.37
N PRO A 58 28.80 10.17 19.71
CA PRO A 58 28.31 11.54 19.83
C PRO A 58 27.71 12.03 18.51
N LEU A 59 26.61 12.80 18.57
CA LEU A 59 25.93 13.31 17.37
C LEU A 59 26.85 14.18 16.51
N GLU A 60 27.70 14.97 17.15
CA GLU A 60 28.77 15.77 16.54
C GLU A 60 29.67 14.90 15.66
N HIS A 61 30.00 13.69 16.14
CA HIS A 61 30.83 12.74 15.42
C HIS A 61 30.10 12.16 14.21
N VAL A 62 28.79 11.86 14.34
CA VAL A 62 27.98 11.36 13.21
C VAL A 62 27.90 12.42 12.10
N LEU A 63 27.53 13.66 12.44
CA LEU A 63 27.44 14.75 11.46
C LEU A 63 28.80 15.05 10.82
N SER A 64 29.88 15.07 11.62
CA SER A 64 31.24 15.25 11.11
C SER A 64 31.66 14.11 10.17
N THR A 65 31.29 12.87 10.49
CA THR A 65 31.54 11.70 9.62
C THR A 65 30.81 11.86 8.28
N CYS A 66 29.56 12.32 8.28
CA CYS A 66 28.85 12.60 7.03
C CYS A 66 29.51 13.71 6.22
N ILE A 67 30.02 14.79 6.85
CA ILE A 67 30.80 15.83 6.17
C ILE A 67 32.06 15.23 5.55
N ASP A 68 32.84 14.46 6.31
CA ASP A 68 34.10 13.86 5.86
C ASP A 68 33.87 12.91 4.68
N LEU A 69 32.82 12.08 4.74
CA LEU A 69 32.43 11.17 3.68
C LEU A 69 31.98 11.91 2.42
N TYR A 70 31.20 12.99 2.57
CA TYR A 70 30.83 13.85 1.44
C TYR A 70 32.08 14.43 0.77
N MET A 71 32.97 15.05 1.55
CA MET A 71 34.19 15.66 1.04
C MET A 71 35.12 14.64 0.36
N GLN A 72 35.10 13.40 0.84
CA GLN A 72 35.92 12.32 0.30
C GLN A 72 35.37 11.72 -1.00
N TRP A 73 34.06 11.47 -1.09
CA TRP A 73 33.49 10.64 -2.14
C TRP A 73 32.57 11.40 -3.09
N GLU A 74 31.85 12.40 -2.61
CA GLU A 74 30.82 13.11 -3.40
C GLU A 74 31.33 14.46 -3.93
N PHE A 75 32.05 15.23 -3.12
CA PHE A 75 32.60 16.54 -3.49
C PHE A 75 33.43 16.53 -4.78
N PRO A 76 34.27 15.50 -5.09
CA PRO A 76 35.03 15.46 -6.34
C PRO A 76 34.16 15.53 -7.59
N THR A 77 32.98 14.91 -7.56
CA THR A 77 32.02 14.95 -8.68
C THR A 77 30.92 15.99 -8.46
N GLY A 78 30.90 16.61 -7.29
CA GLY A 78 29.76 17.20 -6.63
C GLY A 78 30.04 18.44 -5.78
N PRO A 79 30.80 19.47 -6.19
CA PRO A 79 31.29 20.49 -5.27
C PRO A 79 30.23 21.56 -4.93
N VAL A 80 29.12 21.17 -4.30
CA VAL A 80 27.97 22.04 -3.99
C VAL A 80 27.85 22.42 -2.51
N ILE A 81 28.90 22.23 -1.71
CA ILE A 81 28.98 22.75 -0.35
C ILE A 81 30.33 23.43 -0.10
N CYS A 82 30.35 24.32 0.88
CA CYS A 82 31.57 24.88 1.44
C CYS A 82 31.86 24.20 2.78
N GLU A 83 32.96 23.46 2.87
CA GLU A 83 33.34 22.65 4.04
C GLU A 83 33.40 23.48 5.34
N PRO A 84 34.09 24.63 5.40
CA PRO A 84 34.08 25.48 6.59
C PRO A 84 32.67 25.88 7.04
N MET A 85 31.77 26.19 6.10
CA MET A 85 30.41 26.62 6.41
C MET A 85 29.57 25.49 7.03
N VAL A 86 29.63 24.27 6.46
CA VAL A 86 28.89 23.13 7.02
C VAL A 86 29.48 22.65 8.36
N ARG A 87 30.80 22.75 8.55
CA ARG A 87 31.43 22.46 9.84
C ARG A 87 31.04 23.46 10.93
N GLN A 88 30.91 24.74 10.58
CA GLN A 88 30.40 25.77 11.51
C GLN A 88 28.93 25.58 11.88
N ALA A 89 28.13 24.91 11.04
CA ALA A 89 26.73 24.60 11.35
C ALA A 89 26.57 23.48 12.39
N VAL A 90 27.53 22.56 12.54
CA VAL A 90 27.46 21.44 13.50
C VAL A 90 27.13 21.88 14.94
N PRO A 91 27.86 22.83 15.57
CA PRO A 91 27.56 23.26 16.94
C PRO A 91 26.21 23.98 17.08
N ILE A 92 25.61 24.46 15.98
CA ILE A 92 24.27 25.08 15.96
C ILE A 92 23.19 24.00 15.86
N VAL A 93 23.41 23.00 15.01
CA VAL A 93 22.42 21.96 14.70
C VAL A 93 22.31 20.90 15.78
N VAL A 94 23.40 20.56 16.48
CA VAL A 94 23.42 19.49 17.48
C VAL A 94 22.48 19.76 18.67
N PRO A 95 22.51 20.93 19.32
CA PRO A 95 21.58 21.25 20.41
C PRO A 95 20.11 21.24 19.97
N ILE A 96 19.84 21.66 18.73
CA ILE A 96 18.50 21.60 18.14
C ILE A 96 18.10 20.14 17.98
N LEU A 97 18.94 19.32 17.34
CA LEU A 97 18.67 17.89 17.09
C LEU A 97 18.38 17.13 18.38
N ARG A 98 19.09 17.40 19.48
CA ARG A 98 18.86 16.77 20.80
C ARG A 98 17.59 17.24 21.51
N GLY A 99 16.90 18.25 20.98
CA GLY A 99 15.78 18.90 21.66
C GLY A 99 16.19 19.76 22.86
N GLU A 100 17.49 20.06 23.02
CA GLU A 100 18.02 20.95 24.07
C GLU A 100 17.67 22.42 23.77
N THR A 101 17.51 22.74 22.49
CA THR A 101 17.09 24.07 22.01
C THR A 101 15.91 23.90 21.07
N ALA A 102 14.86 24.70 21.25
CA ALA A 102 13.73 24.70 20.32
C ALA A 102 14.21 25.22 18.95
N ILE A 103 13.78 24.56 17.87
CA ILE A 103 13.90 25.18 16.55
C ILE A 103 13.01 26.42 16.53
N PRO A 104 13.48 27.58 16.03
CA PRO A 104 12.62 28.76 15.94
C PRO A 104 11.35 28.44 15.14
N SER A 105 10.18 28.70 15.70
CA SER A 105 8.88 28.50 15.04
C SER A 105 8.28 29.84 14.65
N SER A 106 7.58 29.87 13.51
CA SER A 106 6.99 31.11 12.97
C SER A 106 6.03 31.75 13.98
N THR A 107 6.31 32.99 14.37
CA THR A 107 5.32 33.84 15.05
C THR A 107 4.36 34.43 14.02
N VAL A 108 3.27 35.07 14.47
CA VAL A 108 2.25 35.76 13.63
C VAL A 108 2.87 36.80 12.67
N ALA A 109 4.14 37.21 12.89
CA ALA A 109 4.90 38.14 12.05
C ALA A 109 5.89 37.47 11.07
N GLY A 110 5.92 36.13 10.97
CA GLY A 110 6.93 35.38 10.22
C GLY A 110 8.24 35.15 11.01
N PRO A 111 9.15 34.28 10.54
CA PRO A 111 10.44 34.04 11.19
C PRO A 111 11.40 35.23 11.01
N SER A 112 12.23 35.53 12.01
CA SER A 112 13.29 36.55 11.87
C SER A 112 14.40 36.06 10.94
N THR A 113 15.22 36.97 10.39
CA THR A 113 16.34 36.60 9.50
C THR A 113 17.36 35.69 10.19
N SER A 114 17.60 35.87 11.50
CA SER A 114 18.44 34.97 12.30
C SER A 114 17.83 33.57 12.45
N ASP A 115 16.50 33.49 12.63
CA ASP A 115 15.79 32.22 12.75
C ASP A 115 15.86 31.41 11.45
N VAL A 116 15.62 32.08 10.32
CA VAL A 116 15.72 31.46 8.99
C VAL A 116 17.12 30.91 8.75
N SER A 117 18.18 31.66 9.11
CA SER A 117 19.56 31.20 8.93
C SER A 117 19.86 29.89 9.68
N THR A 118 19.28 29.73 10.87
CA THR A 118 19.46 28.54 11.71
C THR A 118 18.67 27.35 11.16
N ILE A 119 17.39 27.55 10.80
CA ILE A 119 16.55 26.49 10.21
C ILE A 119 17.13 26.01 8.87
N ARG A 120 17.64 26.94 8.06
CA ARG A 120 18.30 26.64 6.78
C ARG A 120 19.59 25.86 6.97
N ALA A 121 20.45 26.25 7.91
CA ALA A 121 21.66 25.50 8.24
C ALA A 121 21.34 24.07 8.72
N PHE A 122 20.29 23.93 9.52
CA PHE A 122 19.77 22.63 9.95
C PHE A 122 19.26 21.79 8.78
N ALA A 123 18.42 22.34 7.90
CA ALA A 123 17.88 21.66 6.73
C ALA A 123 19.00 21.24 5.77
N LEU A 124 19.98 22.12 5.51
CA LEU A 124 21.13 21.82 4.66
C LEU A 124 21.99 20.68 5.23
N LEU A 125 22.37 20.76 6.51
CA LEU A 125 23.23 19.76 7.12
C LEU A 125 22.55 18.39 7.22
N THR A 126 21.28 18.34 7.63
CA THR A 126 20.51 17.09 7.69
C THR A 126 20.20 16.55 6.29
N GLY A 127 19.97 17.41 5.29
CA GLY A 127 19.78 17.02 3.90
C GLY A 127 21.04 16.42 3.28
N MET A 128 22.21 17.01 3.56
CA MET A 128 23.51 16.45 3.17
C MET A 128 23.76 15.09 3.84
N CYS A 129 23.45 14.97 5.15
CA CYS A 129 23.55 13.68 5.86
C CYS A 129 22.63 12.63 5.23
N ALA A 130 21.40 13.01 4.84
CA ALA A 130 20.49 12.14 4.12
C ALA A 130 21.09 11.66 2.80
N PHE A 131 21.61 12.60 1.99
CA PHE A 131 22.24 12.32 0.70
C PHE A 131 23.46 11.38 0.85
N VAL A 132 24.37 11.64 1.78
CA VAL A 132 25.52 10.77 2.03
C VAL A 132 25.07 9.37 2.49
N SER A 133 24.11 9.34 3.41
CA SER A 133 23.58 8.09 3.98
C SER A 133 22.84 7.25 2.93
N SER A 134 22.21 7.89 1.94
CA SER A 134 21.49 7.24 0.85
C SER A 134 22.40 6.85 -0.32
N SER A 135 23.36 7.69 -0.71
CA SER A 135 24.13 7.56 -1.96
C SER A 135 25.36 6.66 -1.82
N LEU A 136 26.03 6.68 -0.67
CA LEU A 136 27.21 5.87 -0.45
C LEU A 136 26.84 4.44 -0.01
N PRO A 137 27.53 3.39 -0.50
CA PRO A 137 27.29 2.02 -0.03
C PRO A 137 27.53 1.85 1.49
N SER A 138 26.90 0.82 2.07
CA SER A 138 27.02 0.49 3.50
C SER A 138 28.46 0.26 3.96
N ASP A 139 29.35 -0.15 3.05
CA ASP A 139 30.78 -0.37 3.36
C ASP A 139 31.51 0.94 3.73
N PHE A 140 31.03 2.08 3.25
CA PHE A 140 31.58 3.40 3.58
C PHE A 140 30.95 3.99 4.84
N PHE A 141 29.66 3.74 5.03
CA PHE A 141 28.91 4.21 6.19
C PHE A 141 27.89 3.15 6.60
N VAL A 142 28.31 2.24 7.48
CA VAL A 142 27.52 1.10 7.97
C VAL A 142 26.10 1.49 8.43
N PRO A 143 25.89 2.56 9.22
CA PRO A 143 24.55 2.95 9.66
C PRO A 143 23.77 3.74 8.60
N GLY A 144 24.36 4.05 7.44
CA GLY A 144 23.78 4.93 6.43
C GLY A 144 22.42 4.49 5.91
N SER A 145 22.21 3.19 5.68
CA SER A 145 20.91 2.68 5.21
C SER A 145 19.78 2.94 6.21
N ALA A 146 20.04 2.78 7.51
CA ALA A 146 19.06 3.04 8.56
C ALA A 146 18.81 4.54 8.79
N LEU A 147 19.82 5.38 8.53
CA LEU A 147 19.77 6.82 8.82
C LEU A 147 19.28 7.68 7.64
N ALA A 148 19.30 7.16 6.41
CA ALA A 148 18.96 7.92 5.21
C ALA A 148 17.54 8.53 5.26
N TRP A 149 16.52 7.73 5.57
CA TRP A 149 15.13 8.21 5.63
C TRP A 149 14.87 9.15 6.82
N PRO A 150 15.28 8.84 8.06
CA PRO A 150 15.09 9.75 9.19
C PRO A 150 15.77 11.11 8.99
N PHE A 151 16.99 11.15 8.42
CA PHE A 151 17.64 12.42 8.07
C PHE A 151 16.86 13.18 6.99
N LEU A 152 16.40 12.48 5.94
CA LEU A 152 15.62 13.08 4.86
C LEU A 152 14.31 13.67 5.36
N ARG A 153 13.54 12.92 6.16
CA ARG A 153 12.28 13.37 6.75
C ARG A 153 12.51 14.62 7.60
N THR A 154 13.49 14.57 8.50
CA THR A 154 13.85 15.69 9.38
C THR A 154 14.24 16.95 8.60
N SER A 155 15.04 16.80 7.54
CA SER A 155 15.43 17.90 6.66
C SER A 155 14.25 18.51 5.89
N ARG A 156 13.30 17.68 5.42
CA ARG A 156 12.09 18.13 4.72
C ARG A 156 11.13 18.87 5.64
N GLU A 157 10.92 18.37 6.86
CA GLU A 157 10.11 19.09 7.85
C GLU A 157 10.77 20.40 8.26
N ALA A 158 12.11 20.45 8.36
CA ALA A 158 12.83 21.70 8.62
C ALA A 158 12.62 22.72 7.48
N LEU A 159 12.72 22.29 6.22
CA LEU A 159 12.48 23.16 5.06
C LEU A 159 11.06 23.74 5.08
N ARG A 160 10.05 22.94 5.43
CA ARG A 160 8.64 23.39 5.52
C ARG A 160 8.42 24.52 6.51
N LEU A 161 9.23 24.64 7.56
CA LEU A 161 9.09 25.70 8.56
C LEU A 161 9.37 27.10 7.99
N TYR A 162 10.11 27.20 6.88
CA TYR A 162 10.48 28.48 6.27
C TYR A 162 10.32 28.47 4.73
N GLN A 163 9.58 27.50 4.18
CA GLN A 163 9.53 27.26 2.73
C GLN A 163 9.03 28.47 1.94
N ASP A 164 8.01 29.17 2.43
CA ASP A 164 7.49 30.36 1.75
C ASP A 164 8.56 31.47 1.67
N TYR A 165 9.27 31.71 2.77
CA TYR A 165 10.40 32.65 2.80
C TYR A 165 11.55 32.19 1.89
N ASP A 166 11.85 30.88 1.87
CA ASP A 166 12.90 30.30 1.04
C ASP A 166 12.64 30.48 -0.46
N VAL A 167 11.36 30.38 -0.88
CA VAL A 167 10.96 30.57 -2.28
C VAL A 167 10.98 32.05 -2.67
N GLU A 168 10.55 32.94 -1.78
CA GLU A 168 10.59 34.41 -2.03
C GLU A 168 12.02 34.98 -1.99
N HIS A 169 12.91 34.34 -1.21
CA HIS A 169 14.30 34.80 -0.99
C HIS A 169 15.32 33.67 -1.15
N PRO A 170 15.44 33.08 -2.36
CA PRO A 170 16.24 31.89 -2.56
C PRO A 170 17.74 32.19 -2.60
N GLU A 171 18.50 31.26 -2.03
CA GLU A 171 19.96 31.25 -2.00
C GLU A 171 20.50 29.91 -2.54
N SER A 172 21.82 29.76 -2.64
CA SER A 172 22.45 28.52 -3.09
C SER A 172 21.92 27.31 -2.30
N SER A 173 21.79 27.43 -0.98
CA SER A 173 21.27 26.37 -0.12
C SER A 173 19.84 25.95 -0.44
N SER A 174 18.98 26.87 -0.90
CA SER A 174 17.58 26.59 -1.26
C SER A 174 17.50 25.57 -2.40
N VAL A 175 18.43 25.72 -3.35
CA VAL A 175 18.61 24.82 -4.50
C VAL A 175 19.31 23.52 -4.06
N ILE A 176 20.37 23.63 -3.25
CA ILE A 176 21.19 22.49 -2.81
C ILE A 176 20.42 21.54 -1.89
N ILE A 177 19.58 22.05 -0.99
CA ILE A 177 18.71 21.23 -0.11
C ILE A 177 17.80 20.34 -0.96
N ARG A 178 17.13 20.93 -1.97
CA ARG A 178 16.23 20.19 -2.88
C ARG A 178 17.00 19.24 -3.77
N TYR A 179 18.21 19.59 -4.20
CA TYR A 179 19.12 18.67 -4.88
C TYR A 179 19.45 17.47 -3.99
N PHE A 180 19.82 17.67 -2.72
CA PHE A 180 20.08 16.57 -1.78
C PHE A 180 18.84 15.72 -1.52
N HIS A 181 17.68 16.34 -1.32
CA HIS A 181 16.41 15.61 -1.15
C HIS A 181 16.11 14.78 -2.38
N SER A 182 16.20 15.37 -3.58
CA SER A 182 15.92 14.67 -4.83
C SER A 182 16.86 13.48 -5.03
N ASN A 183 18.15 13.64 -4.81
CA ASN A 183 19.12 12.55 -4.96
C ASN A 183 18.97 11.50 -3.86
N ALA A 184 18.65 11.89 -2.62
CA ALA A 184 18.38 10.92 -1.55
C ALA A 184 17.13 10.09 -1.86
N ILE A 185 16.06 10.73 -2.33
CA ILE A 185 14.82 10.06 -2.76
C ILE A 185 15.10 9.15 -3.96
N HIS A 186 15.97 9.57 -4.88
CA HIS A 186 16.37 8.76 -6.03
C HIS A 186 17.17 7.51 -5.62
N ALA A 187 18.15 7.69 -4.72
CA ALA A 187 19.00 6.62 -4.22
C ALA A 187 18.27 5.66 -3.29
N LEU A 188 17.20 6.15 -2.63
CA LEU A 188 16.22 5.28 -2.01
C LEU A 188 15.53 4.47 -3.13
N GLY A 189 14.97 5.09 -4.17
CA GLY A 189 14.41 4.41 -5.36
C GLY A 189 13.05 4.94 -5.81
N LYS A 190 12.54 5.95 -5.11
CA LYS A 190 11.33 6.73 -5.44
C LYS A 190 11.58 7.71 -6.59
N THR A 191 11.96 7.20 -7.76
CA THR A 191 12.40 7.99 -8.93
C THR A 191 11.41 9.08 -9.37
N ARG A 192 10.10 8.80 -9.41
CA ARG A 192 9.08 9.81 -9.78
C ARG A 192 8.98 10.96 -8.77
N VAL A 193 9.05 10.64 -7.48
CA VAL A 193 9.02 11.64 -6.40
C VAL A 193 10.31 12.47 -6.43
N SER A 194 11.45 11.81 -6.69
CA SER A 194 12.73 12.49 -6.87
C SER A 194 12.66 13.54 -7.99
N TRP A 195 12.01 13.23 -9.11
CA TRP A 195 11.81 14.17 -10.22
C TRP A 195 10.92 15.36 -9.85
N HIS A 196 9.88 15.13 -9.06
CA HIS A 196 9.04 16.23 -8.57
C HIS A 196 9.84 17.22 -7.72
N VAL A 197 10.64 16.71 -6.79
CA VAL A 197 11.52 17.53 -5.93
C VAL A 197 12.63 18.21 -6.74
N MET A 198 13.18 17.52 -7.75
CA MET A 198 14.13 18.13 -8.69
C MET A 198 13.49 19.29 -9.46
N GLY A 199 12.21 19.16 -9.84
CA GLY A 199 11.42 20.19 -10.51
C GLY A 199 11.32 21.47 -9.69
N GLU A 200 11.17 21.37 -8.37
CA GLU A 200 11.21 22.54 -7.48
C GLU A 200 12.56 23.26 -7.56
N ALA A 201 13.67 22.52 -7.52
CA ALA A 201 15.02 23.10 -7.62
C ALA A 201 15.25 23.74 -9.00
N LEU A 202 14.81 23.09 -10.07
CA LEU A 202 14.89 23.61 -11.45
C LEU A 202 14.07 24.91 -11.60
N ARG A 203 12.94 25.03 -10.91
CA ARG A 203 12.15 26.26 -10.92
C ARG A 203 12.88 27.42 -10.24
N LEU A 204 13.49 27.17 -9.07
CA LEU A 204 14.32 28.15 -8.39
C LEU A 204 15.53 28.57 -9.24
N VAL A 205 16.19 27.62 -9.91
CA VAL A 205 17.27 27.93 -10.87
C VAL A 205 16.82 28.91 -11.96
N GLN A 206 15.62 28.69 -12.52
CA GLN A 206 15.07 29.56 -13.55
C GLN A 206 14.75 30.95 -13.02
N GLU A 207 14.12 31.02 -11.85
CA GLU A 207 13.72 32.26 -11.18
C GLU A 207 14.92 33.11 -10.75
N MET A 208 15.94 32.47 -10.15
CA MET A 208 17.21 33.09 -9.78
C MET A 208 18.09 33.44 -10.99
N ARG A 209 17.67 33.05 -12.21
CA ARG A 209 18.43 33.20 -13.47
C ARG A 209 19.84 32.61 -13.41
N LEU A 210 20.03 31.44 -12.78
CA LEU A 210 21.38 30.87 -12.64
C LEU A 210 22.01 30.39 -13.96
N TYR A 211 21.29 30.48 -15.07
CA TYR A 211 21.78 30.30 -16.44
C TYR A 211 22.43 31.57 -17.03
N ASP A 212 22.32 32.70 -16.35
CA ASP A 212 22.85 33.99 -16.77
C ASP A 212 24.02 34.41 -15.86
N GLU A 213 25.23 34.57 -16.41
CA GLU A 213 26.43 34.92 -15.65
C GLU A 213 26.30 36.26 -14.89
N THR A 214 25.48 37.17 -15.40
CA THR A 214 25.27 38.47 -14.76
C THR A 214 24.54 38.35 -13.41
N SER A 215 23.82 37.25 -13.18
CA SER A 215 23.12 36.97 -11.91
C SER A 215 24.08 36.81 -10.72
N PHE A 216 25.34 36.48 -10.97
CA PHE A 216 26.36 36.26 -9.93
C PHE A 216 27.13 37.53 -9.54
N GLY A 217 27.08 38.59 -10.34
CA GLY A 217 28.01 39.72 -10.25
C GLY A 217 27.92 40.57 -8.98
N ARG A 218 26.88 40.40 -8.16
CA ARG A 218 26.67 41.13 -6.88
C ARG A 218 26.80 40.25 -5.64
N LEU A 219 27.16 38.98 -5.81
CA LEU A 219 27.22 38.01 -4.72
C LEU A 219 28.65 37.86 -4.20
N GLU A 220 28.79 37.61 -2.90
CA GLU A 220 30.06 37.20 -2.31
C GLU A 220 30.57 35.89 -2.91
N TRP A 221 31.89 35.70 -2.91
CA TRP A 221 32.55 34.63 -3.66
C TRP A 221 32.00 33.21 -3.38
N PRO A 222 31.83 32.73 -2.13
CA PRO A 222 31.33 31.37 -1.89
C PRO A 222 29.91 31.16 -2.43
N GLU A 223 29.03 32.14 -2.27
CA GLU A 223 27.64 32.07 -2.71
C GLU A 223 27.56 32.08 -4.25
N ALA A 224 28.32 32.95 -4.90
CA ALA A 224 28.41 33.01 -6.36
C ALA A 224 28.89 31.66 -6.94
N GLN A 225 29.90 31.05 -6.31
CA GLN A 225 30.44 29.78 -6.76
C GLN A 225 29.49 28.60 -6.53
N LEU A 226 28.84 28.54 -5.37
CA LEU A 226 27.87 27.48 -5.05
C LEU A 226 26.67 27.52 -5.99
N ARG A 227 26.15 28.70 -6.33
CA ARG A 227 25.06 28.82 -7.32
C ARG A 227 25.47 28.36 -8.71
N ARG A 228 26.69 28.68 -9.17
CA ARG A 228 27.22 28.17 -10.46
C ARG A 228 27.31 26.64 -10.46
N ASN A 229 27.86 26.05 -9.39
CA ASN A 229 27.98 24.60 -9.27
C ASN A 229 26.60 23.93 -9.20
N ALA A 230 25.67 24.48 -8.43
CA ALA A 230 24.29 23.99 -8.33
C ALA A 230 23.56 24.04 -9.69
N PHE A 231 23.70 25.12 -10.44
CA PHE A 231 23.16 25.22 -11.79
C PHE A 231 23.66 24.10 -12.70
N TRP A 232 24.98 23.89 -12.76
CA TRP A 232 25.55 22.86 -13.63
C TRP A 232 25.19 21.44 -13.20
N HIS A 233 25.05 21.19 -11.91
CA HIS A 233 24.54 19.92 -11.41
C HIS A 233 23.10 19.65 -11.84
N LEU A 234 22.22 20.63 -11.68
CA LEU A 234 20.83 20.53 -12.08
C LEU A 234 20.68 20.46 -13.60
N TYR A 235 21.54 21.14 -14.35
CA TYR A 235 21.63 21.00 -15.80
C TYR A 235 21.99 19.57 -16.20
N ILE A 236 23.02 18.98 -15.60
CA ILE A 236 23.39 17.57 -15.84
C ILE A 236 22.22 16.65 -15.46
N GLY A 237 21.59 16.89 -14.31
CA GLY A 237 20.39 16.16 -13.86
C GLY A 237 19.28 16.17 -14.92
N ASP A 238 18.86 17.35 -15.36
CA ASP A 238 17.86 17.56 -16.41
C ASP A 238 18.23 16.83 -17.72
N LYS A 239 19.48 16.93 -18.19
CA LYS A 239 19.91 16.26 -19.43
C LYS A 239 19.97 14.75 -19.29
N SER A 240 20.49 14.26 -18.18
CA SER A 240 20.56 12.82 -17.91
C SER A 240 19.17 12.19 -17.85
N ALA A 241 18.23 12.84 -17.17
CA ALA A 241 16.82 12.44 -17.11
C ALA A 241 16.20 12.38 -18.50
N SER A 242 16.44 13.40 -19.31
CA SER A 242 15.86 13.45 -20.65
C SER A 242 16.44 12.40 -21.59
N ILE A 243 17.76 12.24 -21.58
CA ILE A 243 18.46 11.34 -22.50
C ILE A 243 18.24 9.87 -22.12
N LEU A 244 18.34 9.54 -20.83
CA LEU A 244 18.28 8.16 -20.35
C LEU A 244 16.85 7.72 -20.00
N GLN A 245 16.03 8.62 -19.44
CA GLN A 245 14.71 8.30 -18.89
C GLN A 245 13.54 8.93 -19.67
N LYS A 246 13.81 9.66 -20.76
CA LYS A 246 12.80 10.32 -21.61
C LYS A 246 11.96 11.38 -20.89
N VAL A 247 12.51 12.00 -19.84
CA VAL A 247 11.88 13.13 -19.14
C VAL A 247 11.94 14.40 -20.01
N PRO A 248 10.92 15.28 -20.01
CA PRO A 248 10.99 16.56 -20.71
C PRO A 248 12.14 17.44 -20.20
N ILE A 249 12.81 18.13 -21.13
CA ILE A 249 13.90 19.05 -20.81
C ILE A 249 13.35 20.35 -20.25
N SER A 250 13.88 20.80 -19.12
CA SER A 250 13.49 22.05 -18.45
C SER A 250 14.48 23.20 -18.67
N LEU A 251 15.79 22.91 -18.76
CA LEU A 251 16.85 23.93 -18.91
C LEU A 251 17.39 23.96 -20.34
N HIS A 252 16.58 24.41 -21.29
CA HIS A 252 17.01 24.57 -22.68
C HIS A 252 16.93 26.04 -23.10
N HIS A 253 17.79 26.51 -24.00
CA HIS A 253 17.81 27.91 -24.44
C HIS A 253 16.45 28.37 -25.03
N MET A 254 15.66 27.46 -25.62
CA MET A 254 14.29 27.76 -26.09
C MET A 254 13.26 27.90 -24.95
N CYS A 255 13.58 27.41 -23.75
CA CYS A 255 12.73 27.47 -22.56
C CYS A 255 13.16 28.61 -21.62
N LEU A 256 14.26 29.28 -21.92
CA LEU A 256 14.83 30.39 -21.15
C LEU A 256 14.67 31.69 -21.92
N ASP A 257 14.68 32.82 -21.22
CA ASP A 257 14.52 34.13 -21.85
C ASP A 257 15.81 34.68 -22.48
N THR A 258 16.97 34.19 -22.01
CA THR A 258 18.29 34.42 -22.60
C THR A 258 19.03 33.11 -22.81
N PRO A 259 20.05 33.08 -23.70
CA PRO A 259 20.96 31.95 -23.80
C PRO A 259 21.63 31.66 -22.46
N ILE A 260 22.09 30.41 -22.29
CA ILE A 260 22.91 30.04 -21.15
C ILE A 260 24.27 30.73 -21.31
N THR A 261 24.56 31.71 -20.46
CA THR A 261 25.83 32.46 -20.44
C THR A 261 26.69 32.12 -19.23
N THR A 262 26.14 31.41 -18.23
CA THR A 262 26.90 30.95 -17.06
C THR A 262 28.20 30.30 -17.52
N ILE A 263 29.34 30.82 -17.09
CA ILE A 263 30.64 30.37 -17.57
C ILE A 263 31.30 29.42 -16.58
N PHE A 264 32.21 28.62 -17.12
CA PHE A 264 33.28 28.03 -16.35
C PHE A 264 34.54 28.87 -16.55
N ASP A 265 34.98 29.55 -15.50
CA ASP A 265 36.22 30.32 -15.51
C ASP A 265 37.34 29.53 -14.81
N GLU A 266 38.31 29.06 -15.59
CA GLU A 266 39.51 28.35 -15.13
C GLU A 266 40.40 29.20 -14.21
N ASN A 267 40.25 30.53 -14.23
CA ASN A 267 41.09 31.46 -13.45
C ASN A 267 40.42 31.96 -12.17
N MET A 268 39.18 31.55 -11.88
CA MET A 268 38.47 31.99 -10.69
C MET A 268 39.00 31.24 -9.45
N ALA A 269 39.29 31.97 -8.37
CA ALA A 269 39.91 31.41 -7.16
C ALA A 269 39.06 30.30 -6.51
N CYS A 270 39.73 29.32 -5.89
CA CYS A 270 39.15 28.21 -5.13
C CYS A 270 39.12 28.47 -3.61
N GLY A 271 38.25 27.75 -2.88
CA GLY A 271 38.06 27.96 -1.44
C GLY A 271 36.80 27.33 -0.84
N LEU A 272 36.25 26.30 -1.46
CA LEU A 272 35.15 25.50 -0.90
C LEU A 272 35.68 24.45 0.08
N MET A 273 36.91 23.99 -0.10
CA MET A 273 37.62 23.14 0.88
C MET A 273 38.29 23.98 1.97
N ASP A 274 38.47 23.39 3.16
CA ASP A 274 39.21 24.07 4.22
C ASP A 274 40.70 24.22 3.86
N SER A 275 41.11 25.47 3.60
CA SER A 275 42.50 25.83 3.27
C SER A 275 43.29 26.34 4.48
N ALA A 276 42.66 26.51 5.64
CA ALA A 276 43.32 26.97 6.86
C ALA A 276 44.24 25.88 7.46
N HIS A 277 43.88 24.61 7.28
CA HIS A 277 44.67 23.46 7.73
C HIS A 277 45.61 22.89 6.67
N ASP A 278 45.30 23.03 5.38
CA ASP A 278 46.17 22.62 4.27
C ASP A 278 46.05 23.59 3.08
N SER A 279 47.04 24.50 2.95
CA SER A 279 47.10 25.47 1.85
C SER A 279 47.15 24.84 0.45
N SER A 280 47.53 23.55 0.34
CA SER A 280 47.56 22.84 -0.94
C SER A 280 46.18 22.35 -1.42
N ASN A 281 45.14 22.51 -0.59
CA ASN A 281 43.76 22.21 -0.96
C ASN A 281 43.22 23.12 -2.06
N VAL A 282 43.71 24.37 -2.17
CA VAL A 282 43.29 25.30 -3.24
C VAL A 282 43.67 24.76 -4.62
N ALA A 283 44.94 24.38 -4.79
CA ALA A 283 45.42 23.82 -6.06
C ALA A 283 44.79 22.46 -6.39
N PHE A 284 44.44 21.68 -5.37
CA PHE A 284 43.74 20.41 -5.55
C PHE A 284 42.27 20.63 -5.95
N GLU A 285 41.59 21.61 -5.36
CA GLU A 285 40.22 22.00 -5.73
C GLU A 285 40.15 22.50 -7.18
N ASP A 286 41.15 23.27 -7.64
CA ASP A 286 41.27 23.67 -9.05
C ASP A 286 41.33 22.46 -9.98
N GLN A 287 42.12 21.43 -9.62
CA GLN A 287 42.21 20.19 -10.39
C GLN A 287 40.89 19.41 -10.41
N LEU A 288 40.15 19.39 -9.30
CA LEU A 288 38.84 18.74 -9.23
C LEU A 288 37.80 19.47 -10.09
N ARG A 289 37.78 20.80 -10.08
CA ARG A 289 36.85 21.59 -10.89
C ARG A 289 36.94 21.28 -12.38
N VAL A 290 38.16 21.06 -12.90
CA VAL A 290 38.35 20.64 -14.29
C VAL A 290 37.63 19.33 -14.57
N GLY A 291 37.76 18.32 -13.71
CA GLY A 291 37.09 17.04 -13.87
C GLY A 291 35.56 17.14 -13.86
N PHE A 292 35.02 17.93 -12.93
CA PHE A 292 33.58 18.24 -12.85
C PHE A 292 33.08 18.89 -14.16
N TYR A 293 33.80 19.89 -14.66
CA TYR A 293 33.43 20.61 -15.87
C TYR A 293 33.51 19.76 -17.14
N LEU A 294 34.48 18.84 -17.24
CA LEU A 294 34.55 17.90 -18.36
C LEU A 294 33.30 17.02 -18.43
N CYS A 295 32.76 16.58 -17.29
CA CYS A 295 31.52 15.80 -17.26
C CYS A 295 30.31 16.63 -17.70
N PHE A 296 30.20 17.88 -17.24
CA PHE A 296 29.20 18.82 -17.75
C PHE A 296 29.27 18.94 -19.27
N ARG A 297 30.46 19.18 -19.83
CA ARG A 297 30.65 19.32 -21.29
C ARG A 297 30.21 18.08 -22.06
N LEU A 298 30.40 16.88 -21.52
CA LEU A 298 29.89 15.64 -22.14
C LEU A 298 28.37 15.68 -22.28
N TRP A 299 27.67 15.97 -21.18
CA TRP A 299 26.21 16.01 -21.15
C TRP A 299 25.64 17.13 -22.01
N TYR A 300 26.26 18.31 -21.96
CA TYR A 300 25.91 19.44 -22.81
C TYR A 300 25.99 19.06 -24.29
N THR A 301 27.17 18.60 -24.73
CA THR A 301 27.40 18.29 -26.15
C THR A 301 26.50 17.14 -26.63
N ALA A 302 26.28 16.12 -25.80
CA ALA A 302 25.37 15.02 -26.11
C ALA A 302 23.91 15.47 -26.23
N SER A 303 23.45 16.35 -25.34
CA SER A 303 22.11 16.93 -25.40
C SER A 303 21.89 17.73 -26.68
N GLU A 304 22.80 18.65 -27.00
CA GLU A 304 22.69 19.48 -28.21
C GLU A 304 22.63 18.61 -29.47
N MET A 305 23.48 17.60 -29.58
CA MET A 305 23.44 16.65 -30.72
C MET A 305 22.09 15.93 -30.84
N LEU A 306 21.48 15.50 -29.74
CA LEU A 306 20.19 14.80 -29.77
C LEU A 306 19.02 15.73 -30.10
N ILE A 307 19.09 16.98 -29.67
CA ILE A 307 18.11 18.02 -30.00
C ILE A 307 18.22 18.38 -31.49
N ASP A 308 19.44 18.60 -31.99
CA ASP A 308 19.69 18.84 -33.41
C ASP A 308 19.27 17.64 -34.26
N LEU A 309 19.50 16.40 -33.80
CA LEU A 309 19.01 15.19 -34.44
C LEU A 309 17.47 15.17 -34.50
N ASN A 310 16.78 15.58 -33.43
CA ASN A 310 15.31 15.70 -33.43
C ASN A 310 14.84 16.74 -34.45
N LEU A 311 15.49 17.90 -34.52
CA LEU A 311 15.19 18.95 -35.47
C LEU A 311 15.43 18.48 -36.92
N LEU A 312 16.57 17.85 -37.18
CA LEU A 312 16.93 17.29 -38.48
C LEU A 312 15.89 16.25 -38.95
N THR A 313 15.48 15.36 -38.04
CA THR A 313 14.44 14.34 -38.31
C THR A 313 13.10 15.00 -38.68
N ARG A 314 12.70 16.06 -37.96
CA ARG A 314 11.45 16.80 -38.24
C ARG A 314 11.52 17.55 -39.57
N LEU A 315 12.66 18.15 -39.90
CA LEU A 315 12.86 18.86 -41.17
C LEU A 315 12.83 17.87 -42.34
N GLN A 316 13.48 16.71 -42.23
CA GLN A 316 13.47 15.69 -43.27
C GLN A 316 12.07 15.11 -43.52
N ASN A 317 11.27 14.92 -42.47
CA ASN A 317 9.87 14.47 -42.59
C ASN A 317 8.93 15.53 -43.21
N ARG A 318 9.31 16.81 -43.22
CA ARG A 318 8.57 17.89 -43.90
C ARG A 318 9.01 18.07 -45.36
N SER A 319 10.27 17.75 -45.68
CA SER A 319 10.83 17.87 -47.03
C SER A 319 10.45 16.72 -47.97
N SER A 320 9.82 15.66 -47.48
CA SER A 320 9.29 14.56 -48.32
C SER A 320 8.18 14.98 -49.30
N SER A 321 7.74 16.24 -49.27
CA SER A 321 6.87 16.86 -50.29
C SER A 321 7.58 17.75 -51.33
N SER A 322 8.92 17.89 -51.28
CA SER A 322 9.72 18.69 -52.23
C SER A 322 11.17 18.19 -52.30
N ALA A 323 11.58 17.63 -53.44
CA ALA A 323 12.86 16.92 -53.63
C ALA A 323 14.10 17.84 -53.77
N THR A 324 14.28 18.81 -52.88
CA THR A 324 15.54 19.57 -52.77
C THR A 324 15.99 19.65 -51.31
N THR A 325 17.22 19.20 -51.03
CA THR A 325 17.90 19.37 -49.74
C THR A 325 18.08 20.87 -49.48
N SER A 326 17.41 21.43 -48.47
CA SER A 326 17.54 22.85 -48.14
C SER A 326 18.94 23.13 -47.53
N PRO A 327 19.54 24.31 -47.78
CA PRO A 327 20.83 24.70 -47.20
C PRO A 327 20.87 24.63 -45.66
N ASP A 328 19.73 24.74 -45.01
CA ASP A 328 19.58 24.62 -43.55
C ASP A 328 19.89 23.19 -43.04
N THR A 329 19.55 22.15 -43.81
CA THR A 329 19.82 20.75 -43.42
C THR A 329 21.30 20.38 -43.52
N THR A 330 22.03 20.94 -44.50
CA THR A 330 23.48 20.73 -44.65
C THR A 330 24.26 21.42 -43.54
N THR A 331 23.84 22.63 -43.17
CA THR A 331 24.43 23.40 -42.07
C THR A 331 24.23 22.69 -40.74
N LEU A 332 23.02 22.19 -40.47
CA LEU A 332 22.70 21.42 -39.25
C LEU A 332 23.50 20.11 -39.16
N ARG A 333 23.62 19.36 -40.26
CA ARG A 333 24.47 18.15 -40.31
C ARG A 333 25.93 18.47 -39.97
N SER A 334 26.48 19.55 -40.53
CA SER A 334 27.86 19.98 -40.25
C SER A 334 28.05 20.39 -38.78
N SER A 335 27.05 21.06 -38.19
CA SER A 335 27.02 21.39 -36.75
C SER A 335 27.07 20.13 -35.88
N ILE A 336 26.23 19.13 -36.18
CA ILE A 336 26.21 17.86 -35.44
C ILE A 336 27.55 17.13 -35.55
N MET A 337 28.16 17.11 -36.74
CA MET A 337 29.48 16.50 -36.95
C MET A 337 30.55 17.17 -36.09
N GLN A 338 30.55 18.51 -36.04
CA GLN A 338 31.48 19.26 -35.20
C GLN A 338 31.25 18.96 -33.72
N SER A 339 29.99 18.98 -33.25
CA SER A 339 29.65 18.61 -31.88
C SER A 339 30.07 17.18 -31.53
N TYR A 340 29.96 16.22 -32.46
CA TYR A 340 30.44 14.85 -32.24
C TYR A 340 31.96 14.77 -32.15
N PHE A 341 32.69 15.54 -32.98
CA PHE A 341 34.14 15.65 -32.88
C PHE A 341 34.55 16.25 -31.52
N ASP A 342 33.91 17.33 -31.10
CA ASP A 342 34.17 17.97 -29.82
C ASP A 342 33.89 17.00 -28.66
N PHE A 343 32.75 16.30 -28.71
CA PHE A 343 32.37 15.27 -27.74
C PHE A 343 33.41 14.15 -27.61
N THR A 344 33.91 13.62 -28.72
CA THR A 344 34.93 12.56 -28.71
C THR A 344 36.31 13.06 -28.30
N SER A 345 36.63 14.34 -28.54
CA SER A 345 37.90 14.96 -28.16
C SER A 345 38.05 15.22 -26.66
N ILE A 346 36.95 15.26 -25.90
CA ILE A 346 36.96 15.57 -24.45
C ILE A 346 37.90 14.65 -23.66
N LEU A 347 37.90 13.34 -23.95
CA LEU A 347 38.85 12.42 -23.29
C LEU A 347 40.25 12.48 -23.87
N HIS A 348 40.39 12.76 -25.17
CA HIS A 348 41.70 12.96 -25.82
C HIS A 348 42.46 14.18 -25.29
N ASN A 349 41.77 15.12 -24.66
CA ASN A 349 42.35 16.27 -23.97
C ASN A 349 42.23 16.19 -22.43
N CYS A 350 41.85 15.02 -21.90
CA CYS A 350 41.70 14.84 -20.45
C CYS A 350 43.05 15.00 -19.72
N PRO A 351 43.09 15.75 -18.59
CA PRO A 351 44.32 16.00 -17.85
C PRO A 351 45.04 14.72 -17.37
N PRO A 352 46.38 14.77 -17.22
CA PRO A 352 47.18 13.61 -16.79
C PRO A 352 46.70 12.98 -15.47
N TRP A 353 46.32 13.82 -14.50
CA TRP A 353 45.88 13.37 -13.16
C TRP A 353 44.53 12.64 -13.16
N ILE A 354 43.68 12.87 -14.16
CA ILE A 354 42.43 12.10 -14.32
C ILE A 354 42.70 10.81 -15.11
N ARG A 355 43.61 10.84 -16.10
CA ARG A 355 43.97 9.64 -16.87
C ARG A 355 44.66 8.59 -16.02
N ASP A 356 45.65 9.03 -15.25
CA ASP A 356 46.38 8.24 -14.28
C ASP A 356 46.30 8.91 -12.90
N PRO A 357 45.30 8.55 -12.07
CA PRO A 357 45.14 9.08 -10.71
C PRO A 357 46.38 8.93 -9.83
N SER A 358 47.27 7.98 -10.13
CA SER A 358 48.50 7.75 -9.38
C SER A 358 49.62 8.75 -9.73
N SER A 359 49.58 9.33 -10.94
CA SER A 359 50.57 10.30 -11.44
C SER A 359 50.55 11.66 -10.74
N SER A 360 49.48 11.97 -10.00
CA SER A 360 49.26 13.25 -9.31
C SER A 360 49.94 13.35 -7.92
N THR A 361 50.59 12.27 -7.47
CA THR A 361 51.15 12.21 -6.11
C THR A 361 52.48 12.94 -6.02
N ASP A 362 52.46 14.15 -5.46
CA ASP A 362 53.69 14.84 -5.09
C ASP A 362 54.37 14.11 -3.92
N THR A 363 55.64 13.76 -4.08
CA THR A 363 56.47 13.00 -3.11
C THR A 363 56.63 13.70 -1.75
N SER A 364 56.24 14.97 -1.65
CA SER A 364 56.27 15.81 -0.43
C SER A 364 55.02 15.66 0.47
N THR A 365 53.93 15.05 -0.03
CA THR A 365 52.63 15.00 0.66
C THR A 365 52.51 13.81 1.63
N ASN A 366 51.81 13.99 2.75
CA ASN A 366 51.50 12.87 3.67
C ASN A 366 50.73 11.75 2.94
N LYS A 367 51.03 10.48 3.25
CA LYS A 367 50.43 9.28 2.64
C LYS A 367 48.89 9.29 2.69
N ALA A 368 48.30 9.86 3.75
CA ALA A 368 46.83 9.97 3.87
C ALA A 368 46.25 10.95 2.83
N THR A 369 46.84 12.14 2.69
CA THR A 369 46.46 13.15 1.69
C THR A 369 46.67 12.64 0.28
N ALA A 370 47.79 11.97 -0.01
CA ALA A 370 48.06 11.37 -1.31
C ALA A 370 46.98 10.33 -1.68
N ARG A 371 46.61 9.45 -0.74
CA ARG A 371 45.53 8.46 -0.95
C ARG A 371 44.17 9.12 -1.20
N PHE A 372 43.84 10.17 -0.46
CA PHE A 372 42.62 10.94 -0.65
C PHE A 372 42.56 11.52 -2.06
N ARG A 373 43.61 12.23 -2.51
CA ARG A 373 43.67 12.82 -3.86
C ARG A 373 43.57 11.79 -4.97
N THR A 374 44.32 10.70 -4.87
CA THR A 374 44.25 9.59 -5.84
C THR A 374 42.84 9.00 -5.91
N ARG A 375 42.15 8.83 -4.77
CA ARG A 375 40.76 8.36 -4.75
C ARG A 375 39.81 9.35 -5.42
N SER A 376 39.91 10.65 -5.11
CA SER A 376 39.06 11.67 -5.73
C SER A 376 39.20 11.69 -7.25
N PHE A 377 40.43 11.63 -7.77
CA PHE A 377 40.66 11.55 -9.22
C PHE A 377 40.19 10.22 -9.82
N ALA A 378 40.30 9.11 -9.09
CA ALA A 378 39.73 7.83 -9.54
C ALA A 378 38.19 7.89 -9.62
N THR A 379 37.51 8.52 -8.65
CA THR A 379 36.05 8.72 -8.66
C THR A 379 35.62 9.60 -9.83
N GLN A 380 36.36 10.68 -10.12
CA GLN A 380 36.12 11.51 -11.31
C GLN A 380 36.37 10.76 -12.62
N LYS A 381 37.45 9.97 -12.70
CA LYS A 381 37.74 9.12 -13.86
C LYS A 381 36.59 8.14 -14.10
N ALA A 382 36.11 7.47 -13.06
CA ALA A 382 34.95 6.59 -13.12
C ALA A 382 33.72 7.33 -13.67
N ASN A 383 33.37 8.47 -13.07
CA ASN A 383 32.22 9.27 -13.50
C ASN A 383 32.30 9.65 -14.99
N LEU A 384 33.44 10.22 -15.40
CA LEU A 384 33.65 10.81 -16.72
C LEU A 384 33.67 9.73 -17.81
N PHE A 385 34.45 8.67 -17.62
CA PHE A 385 34.64 7.64 -18.64
C PHE A 385 33.40 6.75 -18.78
N VAL A 386 32.76 6.36 -17.67
CA VAL A 386 31.48 5.61 -17.73
C VAL A 386 30.42 6.43 -18.47
N THR A 387 30.32 7.73 -18.14
CA THR A 387 29.39 8.65 -18.82
C THR A 387 29.69 8.77 -20.30
N LEU A 388 30.95 8.97 -20.71
CA LEU A 388 31.29 9.08 -22.13
C LEU A 388 30.85 7.83 -22.89
N HIS A 389 31.27 6.64 -22.45
CA HIS A 389 31.03 5.43 -23.23
C HIS A 389 29.54 5.06 -23.26
N ALA A 390 28.81 5.29 -22.16
CA ALA A 390 27.35 5.17 -22.15
C ALA A 390 26.69 6.13 -23.16
N LEU A 391 27.08 7.41 -23.15
CA LEU A 391 26.56 8.40 -24.10
C LEU A 391 26.95 8.10 -25.55
N ARG A 392 28.18 7.63 -25.81
CA ARG A 392 28.62 7.19 -27.15
C ARG A 392 27.70 6.10 -27.69
N LEU A 393 27.32 5.15 -26.84
CA LEU A 393 26.44 4.06 -27.21
C LEU A 393 25.00 4.55 -27.44
N VAL A 394 24.48 5.41 -26.55
CA VAL A 394 23.15 6.02 -26.70
C VAL A 394 23.06 6.85 -27.98
N LEU A 395 24.05 7.70 -28.25
CA LEU A 395 24.14 8.49 -29.48
C LEU A 395 24.19 7.59 -30.70
N LEU A 396 25.06 6.57 -30.71
CA LEU A 396 25.12 5.61 -31.80
C LEU A 396 23.75 4.96 -32.08
N CYS A 397 23.08 4.45 -31.05
CA CYS A 397 21.74 3.86 -31.19
C CYS A 397 20.74 4.89 -31.74
N ARG A 398 20.65 6.08 -31.15
CA ARG A 398 19.68 7.12 -31.55
C ARG A 398 19.88 7.62 -32.98
N PHE A 399 21.13 7.75 -33.43
CA PHE A 399 21.45 8.14 -34.80
C PHE A 399 21.16 6.99 -35.78
N ALA A 400 21.53 5.76 -35.43
CA ALA A 400 21.26 4.58 -36.25
C ALA A 400 19.76 4.33 -36.43
N ASP A 401 18.96 4.40 -35.34
CA ASP A 401 17.50 4.20 -35.35
C ASP A 401 16.78 5.17 -36.31
N ARG A 402 17.40 6.32 -36.61
CA ARG A 402 16.86 7.36 -37.48
C ARG A 402 17.55 7.41 -38.85
N GLY A 403 18.43 6.46 -39.14
CA GLY A 403 19.15 6.35 -40.41
C GLY A 403 20.27 7.37 -40.60
N PHE A 404 20.77 8.01 -39.54
CA PHE A 404 21.78 9.07 -39.58
C PHE A 404 23.17 8.63 -39.09
N ALA A 405 23.48 7.32 -39.06
CA ALA A 405 24.80 6.84 -38.60
C ALA A 405 25.99 7.41 -39.41
N GLU A 406 25.75 7.80 -40.66
CA GLU A 406 26.72 8.46 -41.55
C GLU A 406 27.26 9.78 -40.99
N ILE A 407 26.47 10.51 -40.20
CA ILE A 407 26.91 11.73 -39.52
C ILE A 407 28.00 11.41 -38.49
N LEU A 408 27.97 10.21 -37.91
CA LEU A 408 28.98 9.71 -36.98
C LEU A 408 30.16 9.01 -37.71
N GLY A 409 30.22 9.09 -39.04
CA GLY A 409 31.25 8.44 -39.86
C GLY A 409 31.06 6.93 -40.04
N LEU A 410 29.84 6.41 -39.88
CA LEU A 410 29.52 4.99 -39.95
C LEU A 410 28.51 4.69 -41.07
N THR A 411 28.49 3.46 -41.59
CA THR A 411 27.41 3.00 -42.46
C THR A 411 26.21 2.53 -41.62
N ASN A 412 24.99 2.63 -42.14
CA ASN A 412 23.79 2.05 -41.51
C ASN A 412 23.70 0.52 -41.69
N ASP A 413 24.83 -0.16 -41.96
CA ASP A 413 24.87 -1.62 -42.04
C ASP A 413 24.78 -2.22 -40.63
N ALA A 414 23.84 -3.16 -40.44
CA ALA A 414 23.55 -3.73 -39.11
C ALA A 414 24.76 -4.46 -38.49
N THR A 415 25.61 -5.08 -39.31
CA THR A 415 26.81 -5.78 -38.83
C THR A 415 27.87 -4.79 -38.37
N MET A 416 28.11 -3.73 -39.14
CA MET A 416 29.04 -2.65 -38.79
C MET A 416 28.61 -1.90 -37.52
N LEU A 417 27.31 -1.59 -37.40
CA LEU A 417 26.76 -0.94 -36.21
C LEU A 417 26.92 -1.84 -34.97
N SER A 418 26.67 -3.14 -35.10
CA SER A 418 26.84 -4.11 -34.00
C SER A 418 28.30 -4.25 -33.58
N LEU A 419 29.23 -4.29 -34.54
CA LEU A 419 30.67 -4.28 -34.26
C LEU A 419 31.06 -3.03 -33.45
N ARG A 420 30.56 -1.87 -33.85
CA ARG A 420 30.85 -0.60 -33.18
C ARG A 420 30.24 -0.53 -31.77
N LYS A 421 29.02 -1.02 -31.58
CA LYS A 421 28.39 -1.15 -30.25
C LYS A 421 29.23 -2.06 -29.32
N VAL A 422 29.70 -3.20 -29.82
CA VAL A 422 30.58 -4.14 -29.07
C VAL A 422 31.93 -3.50 -28.73
N GLU A 423 32.53 -2.76 -29.66
CA GLU A 423 33.79 -2.04 -29.41
C GLU A 423 33.63 -1.01 -28.29
N ILE A 424 32.58 -0.17 -28.34
CA ILE A 424 32.31 0.83 -27.30
C ILE A 424 32.12 0.16 -25.93
N ALA A 425 31.36 -0.93 -25.87
CA ALA A 425 31.15 -1.70 -24.64
C ALA A 425 32.45 -2.34 -24.12
N SER A 426 33.31 -2.84 -25.01
CA SER A 426 34.61 -3.42 -24.64
C SER A 426 35.53 -2.37 -24.02
N ASN A 427 35.62 -1.18 -24.61
CA ASN A 427 36.44 -0.08 -24.06
C ASN A 427 35.95 0.34 -22.68
N LEU A 428 34.62 0.47 -22.49
CA LEU A 428 34.05 0.78 -21.19
C LEU A 428 34.42 -0.27 -20.14
N LEU A 429 34.26 -1.55 -20.47
CA LEU A 429 34.51 -2.64 -19.53
C LEU A 429 35.98 -2.75 -19.16
N GLU A 430 36.91 -2.50 -20.08
CA GLU A 430 38.34 -2.40 -19.78
C GLU A 430 38.60 -1.36 -18.68
N ILE A 431 38.08 -0.14 -18.86
CA ILE A 431 38.21 0.95 -17.89
C ILE A 431 37.57 0.60 -16.54
N VAL A 432 36.36 0.05 -16.56
CA VAL A 432 35.62 -0.33 -15.35
C VAL A 432 36.34 -1.43 -14.57
N THR A 433 37.01 -2.36 -15.27
CA THR A 433 37.79 -3.42 -14.61
C THR A 433 39.15 -2.96 -14.07
N GLU A 434 39.73 -1.90 -14.62
CA GLU A 434 41.01 -1.32 -14.17
C GLU A 434 40.88 -0.33 -13.00
N LEU A 435 39.71 0.31 -12.86
CA LEU A 435 39.47 1.29 -11.82
C LEU A 435 39.40 0.65 -10.43
N PRO A 436 39.85 1.36 -9.37
CA PRO A 436 39.53 0.98 -8.00
C PRO A 436 38.03 0.83 -7.82
N PHE A 437 37.59 -0.28 -7.26
CA PHE A 437 36.17 -0.63 -7.21
C PHE A 437 35.36 0.39 -6.40
N GLU A 438 35.96 0.93 -5.34
CA GLU A 438 35.39 1.96 -4.48
C GLU A 438 35.08 3.26 -5.24
N ALA A 439 35.84 3.57 -6.29
CA ALA A 439 35.60 4.74 -7.13
C ALA A 439 34.34 4.59 -8.00
N LEU A 440 34.02 3.36 -8.44
CA LEU A 440 32.76 3.08 -9.12
C LEU A 440 31.58 3.12 -8.14
N GLN A 441 31.77 2.54 -6.96
CA GLN A 441 30.78 2.54 -5.87
C GLN A 441 30.39 3.96 -5.41
N ALA A 442 31.36 4.86 -5.29
CA ALA A 442 31.13 6.25 -4.89
C ALA A 442 30.28 7.06 -5.88
N ASN A 443 30.18 6.63 -7.14
CA ASN A 443 29.32 7.29 -8.12
C ASN A 443 27.83 6.88 -8.02
N GLY A 444 27.52 5.96 -7.11
CA GLY A 444 26.16 5.57 -6.74
C GLY A 444 25.31 5.04 -7.89
N GLU A 445 23.99 5.13 -7.70
CA GLU A 445 22.98 4.63 -8.64
C GLU A 445 23.08 5.23 -10.06
N PRO A 446 23.38 6.52 -10.26
CA PRO A 446 23.56 7.08 -11.60
C PRO A 446 24.64 6.38 -12.42
N CYS A 447 25.68 5.82 -11.79
CA CYS A 447 26.67 4.99 -12.46
C CYS A 447 26.10 3.64 -12.89
N VAL A 448 25.36 2.99 -11.99
CA VAL A 448 24.69 1.71 -12.23
C VAL A 448 23.72 1.82 -13.41
N GLU A 449 22.92 2.89 -13.48
CA GLU A 449 21.97 3.11 -14.58
C GLU A 449 22.68 3.21 -15.94
N LYS A 450 23.79 3.95 -16.02
CA LYS A 450 24.61 4.06 -17.25
C LYS A 450 25.16 2.70 -17.67
N LEU A 451 25.62 1.89 -16.72
CA LEU A 451 26.11 0.53 -16.98
C LEU A 451 24.99 -0.40 -17.46
N ARG A 452 23.78 -0.30 -16.89
CA ARG A 452 22.59 -1.05 -17.34
C ARG A 452 22.23 -0.72 -18.80
N GLN A 453 22.31 0.54 -19.22
CA GLN A 453 22.06 0.94 -20.61
C GLN A 453 23.03 0.25 -21.59
N VAL A 454 24.28 0.06 -21.20
CA VAL A 454 25.25 -0.73 -22.00
C VAL A 454 24.87 -2.20 -22.04
N GLY A 455 24.37 -2.74 -20.93
CA GLY A 455 23.84 -4.10 -20.87
C GLY A 455 22.67 -4.32 -21.82
N VAL A 456 21.74 -3.37 -21.93
CA VAL A 456 20.60 -3.43 -22.86
C VAL A 456 21.08 -3.53 -24.31
N ALA A 457 22.05 -2.70 -24.72
CA ALA A 457 22.60 -2.74 -26.07
C ALA A 457 23.35 -4.05 -26.36
N LEU A 458 24.05 -4.62 -25.38
CA LEU A 458 24.70 -5.93 -25.53
C LEU A 458 23.66 -7.05 -25.67
N LEU A 459 22.58 -7.04 -24.87
CA LEU A 459 21.47 -8.00 -24.97
C LEU A 459 20.76 -7.93 -26.32
N GLU A 460 20.54 -6.72 -26.84
CA GLU A 460 19.98 -6.51 -28.17
C GLU A 460 20.84 -7.24 -29.23
N ILE A 461 22.17 -7.08 -29.17
CA ILE A 461 23.11 -7.74 -30.11
C ILE A 461 23.06 -9.26 -29.96
N ILE A 462 23.03 -9.77 -28.72
CA ILE A 462 22.99 -11.21 -28.42
C ILE A 462 21.79 -11.88 -29.07
N HIS A 463 20.63 -11.20 -29.12
CA HIS A 463 19.38 -11.76 -29.64
C HIS A 463 19.09 -11.44 -31.11
N SER A 464 19.62 -10.33 -31.65
CA SER A 464 19.24 -9.85 -32.99
C SER A 464 20.27 -10.11 -34.09
N VAL A 465 21.54 -10.34 -33.74
CA VAL A 465 22.63 -10.42 -34.73
C VAL A 465 22.93 -11.87 -35.10
N THR A 466 22.93 -12.14 -36.41
CA THR A 466 23.18 -13.48 -36.99
C THR A 466 24.65 -13.88 -37.06
N ASN A 467 25.58 -12.94 -36.85
CA ASN A 467 27.02 -13.22 -36.83
C ASN A 467 27.45 -13.80 -35.47
N ASP A 468 27.81 -15.08 -35.46
CA ASP A 468 28.17 -15.82 -34.25
C ASP A 468 29.37 -15.23 -33.49
N ALA A 469 30.37 -14.66 -34.18
CA ALA A 469 31.54 -14.08 -33.53
C ALA A 469 31.20 -12.80 -32.76
N ILE A 470 30.34 -11.95 -33.35
CA ILE A 470 29.87 -10.72 -32.70
C ILE A 470 28.97 -11.07 -31.52
N SER A 471 28.04 -12.03 -31.68
CA SER A 471 27.17 -12.50 -30.60
C SER A 471 27.97 -13.13 -29.45
N ALA A 472 28.98 -13.96 -29.74
CA ALA A 472 29.85 -14.56 -28.73
C ALA A 472 30.65 -13.50 -27.95
N ARG A 473 31.20 -12.49 -28.65
CA ARG A 473 31.90 -11.38 -27.99
C ARG A 473 30.94 -10.57 -27.11
N ALA A 474 29.72 -10.29 -27.58
CA ALA A 474 28.71 -9.58 -26.80
C ALA A 474 28.30 -10.37 -25.53
N LYS A 475 28.13 -11.70 -25.61
CA LYS A 475 27.88 -12.57 -24.45
C LYS A 475 28.99 -12.50 -23.40
N SER A 476 30.25 -12.53 -23.84
CA SER A 476 31.42 -12.43 -22.95
C SER A 476 31.48 -11.07 -22.24
N LEU A 477 31.27 -9.98 -22.97
CA LEU A 477 31.22 -8.64 -22.39
C LEU A 477 30.05 -8.49 -21.42
N PHE A 478 28.87 -9.02 -21.78
CA PHE A 478 27.68 -8.98 -20.92
C PHE A 478 27.90 -9.73 -19.60
N GLY A 479 28.57 -10.89 -19.63
CA GLY A 479 28.93 -11.61 -18.40
C GLY A 479 29.86 -10.80 -17.48
N THR A 480 30.84 -10.10 -18.06
CA THR A 480 31.76 -9.23 -17.30
C THR A 480 31.01 -8.03 -16.69
N LEU A 481 30.13 -7.40 -17.48
CA LEU A 481 29.29 -6.32 -17.02
C LEU A 481 28.36 -6.75 -15.86
N LEU A 482 27.81 -7.95 -15.95
CA LEU A 482 26.93 -8.50 -14.92
C LEU A 482 27.69 -8.72 -13.59
N ASP A 483 28.93 -9.21 -13.64
CA ASP A 483 29.79 -9.33 -12.44
C ASP A 483 30.03 -7.96 -11.78
N VAL A 484 30.37 -6.94 -12.58
CA VAL A 484 30.55 -5.58 -12.08
C VAL A 484 29.26 -5.05 -11.45
N LEU A 485 28.12 -5.17 -12.15
CA LEU A 485 26.82 -4.70 -11.65
C LEU A 485 26.40 -5.42 -10.35
N ALA A 486 26.66 -6.72 -10.25
CA ALA A 486 26.36 -7.50 -9.05
C ALA A 486 27.20 -7.03 -7.85
N ARG A 487 28.47 -6.67 -8.08
CA ARG A 487 29.36 -6.18 -7.02
C ARG A 487 29.06 -4.74 -6.60
N LEU A 488 28.47 -3.92 -7.46
CA LEU A 488 28.21 -2.49 -7.18
C LEU A 488 27.11 -2.27 -6.13
N ASN A 489 26.39 -3.32 -5.74
CA ASN A 489 25.40 -3.32 -4.66
C ASN A 489 24.39 -2.16 -4.79
N SER A 490 23.72 -2.10 -5.94
CA SER A 490 22.76 -1.05 -6.29
C SER A 490 21.61 -0.99 -5.30
N ARG A 491 21.38 0.18 -4.70
CA ARG A 491 20.28 0.38 -3.75
C ARG A 491 18.92 0.53 -4.42
N VAL A 492 18.85 0.90 -5.70
CA VAL A 492 17.58 0.74 -6.46
C VAL A 492 17.34 -0.72 -6.79
N SER A 493 18.38 -1.56 -6.88
CA SER A 493 18.20 -3.01 -6.79
C SER A 493 17.76 -3.46 -5.39
N ASP A 494 18.02 -2.66 -4.34
CA ASP A 494 17.50 -2.88 -2.98
C ASP A 494 16.12 -2.28 -2.69
N GLU A 495 15.69 -1.20 -3.36
CA GLU A 495 14.28 -0.81 -3.44
C GLU A 495 13.54 -1.69 -4.43
N LEU A 496 14.21 -2.35 -5.38
CA LEU A 496 13.66 -3.54 -6.02
C LEU A 496 13.70 -4.73 -5.03
N SER A 497 14.67 -4.85 -4.12
CA SER A 497 14.67 -5.94 -3.14
C SER A 497 13.66 -5.73 -1.98
N ASN A 498 13.30 -4.48 -1.69
CA ASN A 498 12.22 -4.02 -0.81
C ASN A 498 10.90 -3.74 -1.56
N ASP A 499 10.92 -3.68 -2.89
CA ASP A 499 9.80 -3.39 -3.80
C ASP A 499 10.07 -4.04 -5.19
N ARG A 500 9.98 -5.39 -5.26
CA ARG A 500 10.11 -6.29 -6.45
C ARG A 500 11.52 -6.58 -7.02
N TYR A 501 12.10 -7.72 -6.59
CA TYR A 501 13.35 -8.42 -7.01
C TYR A 501 14.49 -8.50 -5.97
N ARG A 502 14.33 -9.41 -4.99
CA ARG A 502 15.43 -10.33 -4.61
C ARG A 502 15.82 -11.15 -5.86
N MET A 503 16.96 -10.83 -6.46
CA MET A 503 17.84 -11.84 -7.05
C MET A 503 19.20 -11.78 -6.34
N THR A 504 19.25 -12.36 -5.14
CA THR A 504 20.45 -13.01 -4.62
C THR A 504 20.02 -14.41 -4.21
N TYR A 505 20.50 -15.37 -4.99
CA TYR A 505 20.08 -16.77 -5.01
C TYR A 505 18.58 -16.93 -5.30
N SER A 506 18.27 -17.77 -6.30
CA SER A 506 16.96 -18.39 -6.39
C SER A 506 16.71 -19.12 -5.05
N ALA A 507 16.04 -18.47 -4.09
CA ALA A 507 15.08 -19.19 -3.28
C ALA A 507 14.10 -19.72 -4.33
N MET A 508 14.25 -21.00 -4.66
CA MET A 508 13.38 -21.66 -5.63
C MET A 508 11.93 -21.32 -5.25
N ALA A 509 11.11 -20.97 -6.23
CA ALA A 509 9.67 -20.91 -5.98
C ALA A 509 9.30 -22.29 -5.42
N GLU A 510 8.84 -22.31 -4.16
CA GLU A 510 8.45 -23.55 -3.53
C GLU A 510 6.97 -23.75 -3.82
N THR A 511 6.63 -24.93 -4.26
CA THR A 511 5.24 -25.36 -4.31
C THR A 511 4.76 -25.47 -2.87
N LYS A 512 4.02 -24.46 -2.40
CA LYS A 512 3.34 -24.52 -1.10
C LYS A 512 1.96 -25.10 -1.26
N THR A 513 1.53 -25.78 -0.22
CA THR A 513 0.20 -26.36 -0.11
C THR A 513 -0.65 -25.45 0.77
N PHE A 514 -1.76 -24.95 0.23
CA PHE A 514 -2.73 -24.11 0.90
C PHE A 514 -3.94 -24.94 1.31
N ARG A 515 -4.44 -24.72 2.54
CA ARG A 515 -5.58 -25.44 3.10
C ARG A 515 -6.79 -24.53 3.21
N ASN A 516 -7.92 -25.08 2.82
CA ASN A 516 -9.23 -24.44 2.90
C ASN A 516 -10.17 -25.20 3.84
N PRO A 517 -11.21 -24.52 4.33
CA PRO A 517 -11.47 -23.08 4.19
C PRO A 517 -10.43 -22.24 4.97
N ILE A 518 -10.07 -21.07 4.45
CA ILE A 518 -9.13 -20.15 5.12
C ILE A 518 -9.76 -19.49 6.34
N ILE A 519 -11.08 -19.23 6.30
CA ILE A 519 -11.89 -18.88 7.46
C ILE A 519 -13.05 -19.89 7.54
N PRO A 520 -12.95 -20.93 8.38
CA PRO A 520 -13.99 -21.94 8.53
C PRO A 520 -15.24 -21.43 9.25
N GLY A 521 -16.35 -22.17 9.15
CA GLY A 521 -17.61 -21.84 9.83
C GLY A 521 -18.31 -20.63 9.23
N PHE A 522 -19.18 -20.01 10.01
CA PHE A 522 -19.93 -18.80 9.65
C PHE A 522 -18.98 -17.62 9.30
N ALA A 523 -18.61 -17.52 8.02
CA ALA A 523 -17.71 -16.51 7.45
C ALA A 523 -17.99 -16.32 5.95
N PRO A 524 -19.17 -15.76 5.57
CA PRO A 524 -19.59 -15.62 4.18
C PRO A 524 -19.11 -14.31 3.56
N ASP A 525 -19.30 -14.20 2.24
CA ASP A 525 -19.17 -12.94 1.49
C ASP A 525 -17.79 -12.25 1.71
N PRO A 526 -16.66 -12.93 1.45
CA PRO A 526 -15.33 -12.42 1.76
C PRO A 526 -14.91 -11.27 0.83
N SER A 527 -14.47 -10.16 1.41
CA SER A 527 -13.77 -9.08 0.70
C SER A 527 -12.37 -8.90 1.26
N VAL A 528 -11.37 -8.72 0.38
CA VAL A 528 -9.94 -8.73 0.72
C VAL A 528 -9.24 -7.48 0.19
N VAL A 529 -8.39 -6.87 1.02
CA VAL A 529 -7.44 -5.82 0.61
C VAL A 529 -6.03 -6.14 1.10
N PHE A 530 -5.02 -5.86 0.27
CA PHE A 530 -3.61 -6.02 0.62
C PHE A 530 -2.96 -4.66 0.86
N VAL A 531 -2.47 -4.41 2.08
CA VAL A 531 -1.90 -3.11 2.50
C VAL A 531 -0.67 -3.36 3.36
N ASP A 532 0.46 -2.74 3.00
CA ASP A 532 1.71 -2.77 3.77
C ASP A 532 2.17 -4.17 4.19
N GLY A 533 2.06 -5.13 3.27
CA GLY A 533 2.42 -6.52 3.51
C GLY A 533 1.35 -7.35 4.21
N VAL A 534 0.21 -6.81 4.62
CA VAL A 534 -0.83 -7.56 5.32
C VAL A 534 -2.10 -7.65 4.47
N PHE A 535 -2.67 -8.85 4.40
CA PHE A 535 -3.99 -9.10 3.84
C PHE A 535 -5.04 -8.91 4.93
N TYR A 536 -6.04 -8.08 4.66
CA TYR A 536 -7.19 -7.88 5.54
C TYR A 536 -8.44 -8.41 4.84
N LEU A 537 -9.24 -9.20 5.55
CA LEU A 537 -10.44 -9.84 5.03
C LEU A 537 -11.63 -9.52 5.92
N ALA A 538 -12.72 -9.03 5.32
CA ALA A 538 -13.99 -8.79 6.02
C ALA A 538 -15.05 -9.80 5.53
N THR A 539 -15.93 -10.25 6.44
CA THR A 539 -17.06 -11.15 6.12
C THR A 539 -18.37 -10.61 6.67
N SER A 540 -19.51 -11.02 6.09
CA SER A 540 -20.83 -10.67 6.60
C SER A 540 -21.11 -11.27 7.99
N SER A 541 -22.01 -10.66 8.75
CA SER A 541 -22.33 -11.09 10.13
C SER A 541 -23.82 -11.13 10.47
N PHE A 542 -24.69 -10.64 9.59
CA PHE A 542 -26.15 -10.66 9.74
C PHE A 542 -26.56 -10.08 11.11
N HIS A 543 -27.34 -10.84 11.87
CA HIS A 543 -27.89 -10.46 13.16
C HIS A 543 -26.91 -10.66 14.33
N VAL A 544 -25.64 -10.98 14.07
CA VAL A 544 -24.64 -11.28 15.11
C VAL A 544 -23.77 -10.06 15.37
N PHE A 545 -23.62 -9.72 16.67
CA PHE A 545 -22.82 -8.59 17.15
C PHE A 545 -21.62 -9.10 18.00
N PRO A 546 -20.46 -8.43 18.01
CA PRO A 546 -20.03 -7.38 17.09
C PRO A 546 -20.10 -7.82 15.63
N GLY A 547 -20.33 -6.86 14.74
CA GLY A 547 -20.61 -7.07 13.33
C GLY A 547 -19.43 -6.79 12.41
N ILE A 548 -19.42 -7.47 11.26
CA ILE A 548 -18.36 -7.41 10.24
C ILE A 548 -16.98 -7.75 10.85
N PRO A 549 -16.70 -9.04 11.15
CA PRO A 549 -15.40 -9.47 11.63
C PRO A 549 -14.32 -9.26 10.58
N ILE A 550 -13.14 -8.85 11.05
CA ILE A 550 -11.98 -8.51 10.24
C ILE A 550 -10.85 -9.47 10.58
N TYR A 551 -10.31 -10.13 9.57
CA TYR A 551 -9.21 -11.06 9.70
C TYR A 551 -7.95 -10.49 9.05
N ALA A 552 -6.79 -10.75 9.62
CA ALA A 552 -5.50 -10.38 9.06
C ALA A 552 -4.63 -11.60 8.81
N SER A 553 -3.94 -11.62 7.67
CA SER A 553 -2.96 -12.64 7.34
C SER A 553 -1.75 -12.02 6.65
N THR A 554 -0.60 -12.63 6.82
CA THR A 554 0.60 -12.29 6.05
C THR A 554 0.79 -13.31 4.94
N ASP A 555 0.47 -14.58 5.17
CA ASP A 555 0.84 -15.69 4.29
C ASP A 555 -0.34 -16.34 3.53
N LEU A 556 -1.55 -15.77 3.67
CA LEU A 556 -2.82 -16.28 3.13
C LEU A 556 -3.28 -17.65 3.69
N GLN A 557 -2.57 -18.21 4.68
CA GLN A 557 -2.89 -19.50 5.30
C GLN A 557 -3.34 -19.33 6.75
N GLU A 558 -2.56 -18.57 7.53
CA GLU A 558 -2.86 -18.25 8.91
C GLU A 558 -3.54 -16.89 8.97
N TRP A 559 -4.81 -16.92 9.38
CA TRP A 559 -5.66 -15.75 9.50
C TRP A 559 -6.00 -15.53 10.97
N LYS A 560 -5.77 -14.30 11.44
CA LYS A 560 -6.10 -13.87 12.81
C LYS A 560 -7.33 -13.00 12.79
N HIS A 561 -8.32 -13.24 13.66
CA HIS A 561 -9.42 -12.33 13.90
C HIS A 561 -8.92 -11.14 14.72
N ILE A 562 -8.90 -9.94 14.13
CA ILE A 562 -8.25 -8.77 14.73
C ILE A 562 -9.25 -7.76 15.31
N GLY A 563 -10.52 -7.86 14.95
CA GLY A 563 -11.56 -6.95 15.42
C GLY A 563 -12.82 -7.03 14.57
N ASN A 564 -13.76 -6.14 14.84
CA ASN A 564 -15.04 -6.03 14.12
C ASN A 564 -15.28 -4.57 13.76
N ALA A 565 -15.84 -4.29 12.58
CA ALA A 565 -16.06 -2.92 12.13
C ALA A 565 -17.23 -2.23 12.84
N ILE A 566 -18.28 -2.99 13.14
CA ILE A 566 -19.44 -2.56 13.93
C ILE A 566 -19.29 -3.17 15.32
N ASN A 567 -18.65 -2.43 16.22
CA ASN A 567 -18.28 -2.92 17.55
C ASN A 567 -18.84 -2.08 18.70
N ARG A 568 -19.60 -1.02 18.39
CA ARG A 568 -20.36 -0.23 19.34
C ARG A 568 -21.83 -0.24 18.96
N LYS A 569 -22.71 -0.46 19.93
CA LYS A 569 -24.16 -0.40 19.72
C LYS A 569 -24.59 0.99 19.23
N GLU A 570 -23.88 2.02 19.67
CA GLU A 570 -24.12 3.42 19.30
C GLU A 570 -23.75 3.73 17.85
N GLN A 571 -22.88 2.92 17.21
CA GLN A 571 -22.58 3.07 15.77
C GLN A 571 -23.78 2.68 14.92
N LEU A 572 -24.35 1.50 15.20
CA LEU A 572 -25.42 0.89 14.41
C LEU A 572 -26.13 -0.18 15.24
N SER A 573 -27.46 -0.13 15.26
CA SER A 573 -28.29 -1.10 15.97
C SER A 573 -28.75 -2.24 15.05
N LEU A 574 -28.64 -3.47 15.57
CA LEU A 574 -29.15 -4.72 14.97
C LEU A 574 -30.44 -5.19 15.63
N GLU A 575 -31.10 -4.40 16.47
CA GLU A 575 -32.34 -4.79 17.17
C GLU A 575 -33.43 -5.28 16.20
N ARG A 576 -33.48 -4.68 15.00
CA ARG A 576 -34.43 -4.98 13.93
C ARG A 576 -33.92 -6.02 12.91
N ALA A 577 -32.80 -6.68 13.20
CA ALA A 577 -32.26 -7.78 12.40
C ALA A 577 -33.03 -9.08 12.65
N GLU A 578 -34.29 -9.12 12.21
CA GLU A 578 -35.21 -10.24 12.46
C GLU A 578 -34.86 -11.49 11.62
N THR A 579 -35.10 -12.66 12.21
CA THR A 579 -35.07 -13.95 11.50
C THR A 579 -36.49 -14.36 11.11
N ALA A 580 -36.72 -14.73 9.84
CA ALA A 580 -37.88 -15.55 9.51
C ALA A 580 -37.74 -16.40 8.25
N VAL A 581 -38.75 -17.25 8.05
CA VAL A 581 -38.90 -18.10 6.87
C VAL A 581 -39.43 -17.28 5.69
N MET A 582 -38.75 -17.36 4.56
CA MET A 582 -39.12 -16.71 3.31
C MET A 582 -39.31 -17.76 2.21
N PRO A 583 -40.42 -17.72 1.45
CA PRO A 583 -40.55 -18.56 0.28
C PRO A 583 -39.59 -18.10 -0.82
N LEU A 584 -38.99 -19.06 -1.52
CA LEU A 584 -38.23 -18.84 -2.73
C LEU A 584 -39.12 -19.14 -3.94
N ASP A 585 -38.85 -18.47 -5.05
CA ASP A 585 -39.49 -18.70 -6.36
C ASP A 585 -39.28 -20.14 -6.88
N THR A 586 -38.25 -20.83 -6.41
CA THR A 586 -38.01 -22.26 -6.71
C THR A 586 -38.95 -23.23 -5.99
N GLY A 587 -39.86 -22.74 -5.14
CA GLY A 587 -40.74 -23.57 -4.29
C GLY A 587 -40.09 -24.09 -3.01
N ASN A 588 -38.82 -23.73 -2.76
CA ASN A 588 -38.13 -24.01 -1.50
C ASN A 588 -38.33 -22.86 -0.50
N ILE A 589 -37.89 -23.05 0.74
CA ILE A 589 -37.84 -21.98 1.75
C ILE A 589 -36.40 -21.57 2.04
N MET A 590 -36.22 -20.32 2.44
CA MET A 590 -35.00 -19.80 3.04
C MET A 590 -35.30 -19.37 4.48
N VAL A 591 -34.43 -19.74 5.43
CA VAL A 591 -34.44 -19.14 6.77
C VAL A 591 -33.52 -17.93 6.74
N SER A 592 -34.12 -16.76 6.59
CA SER A 592 -33.41 -15.50 6.39
C SER A 592 -33.24 -14.78 7.70
N SER A 593 -31.99 -14.40 8.02
CA SER A 593 -31.69 -13.46 9.07
C SER A 593 -31.29 -12.14 8.46
N ALA A 594 -31.93 -11.06 8.90
CA ALA A 594 -31.55 -9.70 8.53
C ALA A 594 -30.25 -9.25 9.26
N GLY A 595 -29.87 -7.99 9.14
CA GLY A 595 -28.67 -7.38 9.72
C GLY A 595 -27.59 -7.07 8.67
N LEU A 596 -26.32 -7.24 9.02
CA LEU A 596 -25.19 -6.84 8.17
C LEU A 596 -24.89 -7.87 7.07
N PHE A 597 -25.23 -7.52 5.83
CA PHE A 597 -25.02 -8.34 4.63
C PHE A 597 -23.56 -8.23 4.14
N ALA A 598 -23.28 -8.50 2.86
CA ALA A 598 -21.93 -8.51 2.31
C ALA A 598 -21.19 -7.18 2.51
N PRO A 599 -20.02 -7.19 3.18
CA PRO A 599 -19.15 -6.02 3.25
C PRO A 599 -18.14 -6.01 2.09
N SER A 600 -17.75 -4.82 1.61
CA SER A 600 -16.52 -4.64 0.83
C SER A 600 -15.51 -3.81 1.59
N ILE A 601 -14.26 -4.31 1.73
CA ILE A 601 -13.15 -3.57 2.34
C ILE A 601 -12.24 -2.96 1.27
N ARG A 602 -11.91 -1.68 1.41
CA ARG A 602 -11.01 -0.94 0.51
C ARG A 602 -10.00 -0.14 1.30
N HIS A 603 -8.85 0.15 0.69
CA HIS A 603 -7.86 1.06 1.26
C HIS A 603 -7.53 2.16 0.26
N HIS A 604 -7.65 3.42 0.69
CA HIS A 604 -7.37 4.59 -0.15
C HIS A 604 -6.85 5.73 0.72
N GLU A 605 -5.77 6.38 0.27
CA GLU A 605 -5.14 7.52 0.95
C GLU A 605 -4.89 7.32 2.46
N GLY A 606 -4.38 6.14 2.84
CA GLY A 606 -4.03 5.82 4.24
C GLY A 606 -5.23 5.51 5.14
N ARG A 607 -6.41 5.23 4.56
CA ARG A 607 -7.61 4.85 5.30
C ARG A 607 -8.23 3.58 4.76
N PHE A 608 -8.73 2.76 5.66
CA PHE A 608 -9.60 1.63 5.37
C PHE A 608 -11.05 2.10 5.34
N TYR A 609 -11.79 1.61 4.36
CA TYR A 609 -13.23 1.82 4.20
C TYR A 609 -13.91 0.45 4.16
N ILE A 610 -14.98 0.29 4.93
CA ILE A 610 -15.88 -0.86 4.83
C ILE A 610 -17.25 -0.33 4.46
N ILE A 611 -17.77 -0.78 3.32
CA ILE A 611 -19.10 -0.45 2.80
C ILE A 611 -19.99 -1.70 2.90
N CYS A 612 -21.23 -1.54 3.36
CA CYS A 612 -22.12 -2.66 3.70
C CYS A 612 -23.60 -2.23 3.64
N THR A 613 -24.50 -3.22 3.66
CA THR A 613 -25.94 -3.02 3.85
C THR A 613 -26.38 -3.54 5.21
N ASN A 614 -27.07 -2.72 5.98
CA ASN A 614 -27.88 -3.16 7.11
C ASN A 614 -29.31 -3.44 6.63
N ALA A 615 -29.68 -4.71 6.56
CA ALA A 615 -31.04 -5.13 6.29
C ALA A 615 -31.82 -5.16 7.60
N THR A 616 -32.98 -4.51 7.64
CA THR A 616 -33.93 -4.60 8.75
C THR A 616 -35.30 -5.02 8.23
N ARG A 617 -36.24 -5.37 9.11
CA ARG A 617 -37.63 -5.61 8.71
C ARG A 617 -38.55 -4.47 9.09
N CYS A 618 -39.35 -4.02 8.12
CA CYS A 618 -40.45 -3.07 8.29
C CYS A 618 -41.70 -3.69 7.65
N ASP A 619 -42.77 -3.88 8.42
CA ASP A 619 -44.06 -4.38 7.91
C ASP A 619 -43.97 -5.71 7.11
N GLY A 620 -43.00 -6.57 7.44
CA GLY A 620 -42.78 -7.86 6.77
C GLY A 620 -41.88 -7.81 5.54
N GLU A 621 -41.43 -6.63 5.12
CA GLU A 621 -40.49 -6.44 4.01
C GLU A 621 -39.09 -6.02 4.50
N PHE A 622 -38.08 -6.20 3.64
CA PHE A 622 -36.73 -5.71 3.92
C PHE A 622 -36.66 -4.19 3.73
N CYS A 623 -36.22 -3.51 4.78
CA CYS A 623 -35.72 -2.15 4.74
C CYS A 623 -34.19 -2.21 4.62
N LEU A 624 -33.62 -1.65 3.54
CA LEU A 624 -32.19 -1.73 3.24
C LEU A 624 -31.54 -0.37 3.49
N GLU A 625 -30.60 -0.32 4.43
CA GLU A 625 -29.81 0.87 4.75
C GLU A 625 -28.36 0.63 4.33
N ASN A 626 -27.92 1.34 3.29
CA ASN A 626 -26.57 1.24 2.77
C ASN A 626 -25.66 2.31 3.40
N PHE A 627 -24.47 1.89 3.86
CA PHE A 627 -23.55 2.76 4.58
C PHE A 627 -22.09 2.36 4.36
N TYR A 628 -21.17 3.25 4.73
CA TYR A 628 -19.77 2.90 4.94
C TYR A 628 -19.23 3.46 6.25
N VAL A 629 -18.23 2.79 6.80
CA VAL A 629 -17.42 3.21 7.95
C VAL A 629 -15.94 3.25 7.55
N SER A 630 -15.14 4.04 8.25
CA SER A 630 -13.72 4.15 7.96
C SER A 630 -12.83 4.21 9.20
N THR A 631 -11.56 3.85 9.03
CA THR A 631 -10.51 4.01 10.05
C THR A 631 -9.15 4.25 9.40
N ALA A 632 -8.26 4.95 10.09
CA ALA A 632 -6.86 5.09 9.69
C ALA A 632 -5.97 4.00 10.30
N ASP A 633 -6.41 3.37 11.38
CA ASP A 633 -5.70 2.27 12.04
C ASP A 633 -6.66 1.11 12.30
N ILE A 634 -6.57 0.08 11.44
CA ILE A 634 -7.42 -1.11 11.51
C ILE A 634 -7.17 -1.97 12.76
N TRP A 635 -6.03 -1.79 13.43
CA TRP A 635 -5.67 -2.53 14.64
C TRP A 635 -6.22 -1.90 15.92
N ALA A 636 -6.56 -0.61 15.89
CA ALA A 636 -7.07 0.11 17.06
C ALA A 636 -8.51 -0.30 17.43
N GLY A 637 -9.26 -0.89 16.48
CA GLY A 637 -10.69 -1.16 16.66
C GLY A 637 -11.56 0.10 16.65
N GLU A 638 -11.00 1.27 16.35
CA GLU A 638 -11.71 2.54 16.30
C GLU A 638 -12.22 2.83 14.88
N TRP A 639 -13.48 2.49 14.65
CA TRP A 639 -14.20 2.79 13.40
C TRP A 639 -15.08 4.02 13.55
N SER A 640 -15.20 4.81 12.47
CA SER A 640 -16.14 5.93 12.40
C SER A 640 -17.58 5.48 12.63
N ASP A 641 -18.46 6.43 12.89
CA ASP A 641 -19.90 6.19 12.77
C ASP A 641 -20.28 6.03 11.27
N PRO A 642 -21.40 5.37 10.94
CA PRO A 642 -21.79 5.10 9.57
C PRO A 642 -22.13 6.38 8.79
N ILE A 643 -21.61 6.48 7.56
CA ILE A 643 -22.07 7.45 6.58
C ILE A 643 -23.03 6.74 5.62
N TYR A 644 -24.30 7.11 5.67
CA TYR A 644 -25.37 6.52 4.87
C TYR A 644 -25.46 7.16 3.49
N PHE A 645 -25.87 6.36 2.51
CA PHE A 645 -26.14 6.84 1.15
C PHE A 645 -27.37 6.14 0.54
N PRO A 646 -28.11 6.82 -0.35
CA PRO A 646 -29.35 6.28 -0.90
C PRO A 646 -29.05 5.27 -2.02
N PHE A 647 -29.29 3.98 -1.77
CA PHE A 647 -29.21 2.93 -2.78
C PHE A 647 -30.29 1.87 -2.54
N HIS A 648 -31.04 1.51 -3.60
CA HIS A 648 -32.14 0.54 -3.52
C HIS A 648 -31.65 -0.86 -3.88
N GLY A 649 -30.91 -1.45 -2.95
CA GLY A 649 -30.13 -2.63 -3.24
C GLY A 649 -29.26 -3.12 -2.11
N ILE A 650 -28.56 -4.22 -2.38
CA ILE A 650 -27.58 -4.85 -1.49
C ILE A 650 -26.19 -4.88 -2.14
N ASP A 651 -25.23 -5.42 -1.41
CA ASP A 651 -23.85 -5.65 -1.84
C ASP A 651 -23.17 -4.39 -2.42
N PRO A 652 -23.24 -3.24 -1.72
CA PRO A 652 -22.55 -2.07 -2.17
C PRO A 652 -21.04 -2.31 -2.08
N SER A 653 -20.32 -1.84 -3.09
CA SER A 653 -18.87 -1.89 -3.15
C SER A 653 -18.34 -0.54 -3.64
N LEU A 654 -17.11 -0.23 -3.21
CA LEU A 654 -16.48 1.07 -3.43
C LEU A 654 -15.31 0.92 -4.41
N PHE A 655 -15.23 1.83 -5.36
CA PHE A 655 -14.13 1.92 -6.32
C PHE A 655 -13.57 3.34 -6.36
N PHE A 656 -12.28 3.48 -6.06
CA PHE A 656 -11.53 4.72 -6.18
C PHE A 656 -10.75 4.70 -7.49
N ASP A 657 -11.03 5.63 -8.40
CA ASP A 657 -10.41 5.68 -9.73
C ASP A 657 -9.17 6.59 -9.73
N ASP A 658 -8.32 6.42 -10.75
CA ASP A 658 -7.06 7.16 -10.92
C ASP A 658 -7.27 8.66 -11.18
N ASP A 659 -8.50 9.07 -11.51
CA ASP A 659 -8.87 10.47 -11.69
C ASP A 659 -9.26 11.18 -10.37
N GLY A 660 -9.17 10.46 -9.25
CA GLY A 660 -9.49 10.95 -7.91
C GLY A 660 -10.96 10.87 -7.54
N ARG A 661 -11.82 10.28 -8.39
CA ARG A 661 -13.26 10.12 -8.12
C ARG A 661 -13.55 8.78 -7.45
N ALA A 662 -14.62 8.76 -6.68
CA ALA A 662 -15.13 7.55 -6.02
C ALA A 662 -16.50 7.16 -6.57
N TYR A 663 -16.71 5.87 -6.73
CA TYR A 663 -17.96 5.30 -7.24
C TYR A 663 -18.46 4.23 -6.30
N VAL A 664 -19.78 4.15 -6.18
CA VAL A 664 -20.48 3.04 -5.53
C VAL A 664 -21.24 2.26 -6.58
N GLN A 665 -21.05 0.95 -6.56
CA GLN A 665 -21.81 -0.01 -7.35
C GLN A 665 -22.44 -1.04 -6.43
N GLY A 666 -23.62 -1.54 -6.78
CA GLY A 666 -24.33 -2.54 -5.98
C GLY A 666 -25.38 -3.29 -6.77
N CYS A 667 -25.91 -4.36 -6.17
CA CYS A 667 -27.05 -5.10 -6.67
C CYS A 667 -28.32 -4.27 -6.53
N TRP A 668 -28.91 -3.81 -7.62
CA TRP A 668 -30.16 -3.07 -7.61
C TRP A 668 -31.36 -4.01 -7.75
N MET A 669 -32.21 -4.03 -6.73
CA MET A 669 -33.40 -4.87 -6.71
C MET A 669 -34.44 -4.37 -7.71
N ILE A 670 -34.91 -5.25 -8.60
CA ILE A 670 -35.99 -4.96 -9.56
C ILE A 670 -37.25 -5.72 -9.15
N ASP A 671 -37.26 -7.03 -9.41
CA ASP A 671 -38.40 -7.91 -9.21
C ASP A 671 -37.92 -9.36 -9.37
N ARG A 672 -38.00 -10.16 -8.31
CA ARG A 672 -37.51 -11.55 -8.33
C ARG A 672 -38.23 -12.44 -9.35
N LEU A 673 -39.41 -12.04 -9.83
CA LEU A 673 -40.17 -12.77 -10.86
C LEU A 673 -39.84 -12.33 -12.30
N LYS A 674 -38.94 -11.35 -12.48
CA LYS A 674 -38.51 -10.84 -13.80
C LYS A 674 -37.09 -11.28 -14.16
N GLN A 675 -36.74 -11.08 -15.42
CA GLN A 675 -35.41 -11.32 -15.98
C GLN A 675 -34.94 -10.05 -16.71
N PRO A 676 -33.94 -9.32 -16.18
CA PRO A 676 -33.14 -9.65 -14.99
C PRO A 676 -33.92 -9.51 -13.66
N SER A 677 -33.62 -10.35 -12.66
CA SER A 677 -34.24 -10.25 -11.31
C SER A 677 -33.71 -9.03 -10.52
N CYS A 678 -32.44 -8.69 -10.78
CA CYS A 678 -31.71 -7.51 -10.31
C CYS A 678 -30.59 -7.17 -11.32
N THR A 679 -30.07 -5.94 -11.25
CA THR A 679 -28.98 -5.49 -12.13
C THR A 679 -27.92 -4.73 -11.34
N ILE A 680 -26.70 -4.62 -11.87
CA ILE A 680 -25.68 -3.77 -11.25
C ILE A 680 -25.93 -2.32 -11.66
N LYS A 681 -26.15 -1.48 -10.65
CA LYS A 681 -26.21 -0.02 -10.81
C LYS A 681 -25.09 0.67 -10.08
N GLN A 682 -24.71 1.83 -10.60
CA GLN A 682 -23.60 2.64 -10.12
C GLN A 682 -23.96 4.12 -10.05
N PHE A 683 -23.33 4.85 -9.14
CA PHE A 683 -23.29 6.31 -9.12
C PHE A 683 -21.93 6.79 -8.60
N GLU A 684 -21.58 8.04 -8.88
CA GLU A 684 -20.43 8.72 -8.26
C GLU A 684 -20.83 9.23 -6.87
N ILE A 685 -19.94 9.10 -5.89
CA ILE A 685 -20.19 9.48 -4.50
C ILE A 685 -19.18 10.51 -4.01
N ASP A 686 -19.63 11.46 -3.20
CA ASP A 686 -18.75 12.21 -2.30
C ASP A 686 -18.45 11.36 -1.07
N ILE A 687 -17.23 10.85 -0.98
CA ILE A 687 -16.79 9.94 0.10
C ILE A 687 -16.72 10.61 1.48
N LYS A 688 -16.87 11.93 1.58
CA LYS A 688 -16.90 12.64 2.87
C LYS A 688 -18.32 12.75 3.44
N THR A 689 -19.31 12.86 2.56
CA THR A 689 -20.70 13.16 2.95
C THR A 689 -21.65 12.01 2.68
N GLY A 690 -21.29 11.08 1.79
CA GLY A 690 -22.19 10.04 1.29
C GLY A 690 -23.15 10.52 0.19
N GLU A 691 -23.05 11.78 -0.23
CA GLU A 691 -23.94 12.35 -1.25
C GLU A 691 -23.66 11.76 -2.64
N ALA A 692 -24.74 11.44 -3.35
CA ALA A 692 -24.64 11.03 -4.75
C ALA A 692 -24.34 12.24 -5.64
N LEU A 693 -23.20 12.22 -6.32
CA LEU A 693 -22.76 13.26 -7.26
C LEU A 693 -23.26 13.03 -8.69
N SER A 694 -23.88 11.88 -8.94
CA SER A 694 -24.51 11.55 -10.21
C SER A 694 -25.82 10.79 -10.04
N GLU A 695 -26.60 10.70 -11.11
CA GLU A 695 -27.72 9.76 -11.18
C GLU A 695 -27.23 8.31 -11.05
N VAL A 696 -28.06 7.45 -10.44
CA VAL A 696 -27.85 6.00 -10.38
C VAL A 696 -28.16 5.39 -11.74
N LYS A 697 -27.16 4.76 -12.36
CA LYS A 697 -27.22 4.20 -13.71
C LYS A 697 -27.00 2.70 -13.70
N GLU A 698 -27.80 1.98 -14.47
CA GLU A 698 -27.53 0.57 -14.77
C GLU A 698 -26.31 0.45 -15.69
N ILE A 699 -25.34 -0.36 -15.27
CA ILE A 699 -24.09 -0.58 -16.00
C ILE A 699 -24.00 -1.99 -16.56
N TRP A 700 -24.60 -2.98 -15.90
CA TRP A 700 -24.60 -4.37 -16.36
C TRP A 700 -25.75 -5.19 -15.78
N GLY A 701 -26.40 -5.99 -16.62
CA GLY A 701 -27.47 -6.91 -16.19
C GLY A 701 -26.99 -8.33 -15.84
N GLY A 702 -25.67 -8.56 -15.81
CA GLY A 702 -25.11 -9.89 -15.57
C GLY A 702 -25.08 -10.80 -16.81
N PHE A 703 -24.44 -11.95 -16.67
CA PHE A 703 -24.40 -12.99 -17.70
C PHE A 703 -25.61 -13.93 -17.58
N ALA A 704 -25.88 -14.43 -16.38
CA ALA A 704 -27.04 -15.26 -16.08
C ALA A 704 -28.33 -14.46 -15.89
N LYS A 705 -28.22 -13.16 -15.52
CA LYS A 705 -29.35 -12.23 -15.30
C LYS A 705 -30.27 -12.62 -14.15
N TYR A 706 -29.80 -13.47 -13.26
CA TYR A 706 -30.53 -13.93 -12.11
C TYR A 706 -29.65 -13.77 -10.88
N ASP A 707 -30.14 -12.99 -9.92
CA ASP A 707 -29.47 -12.62 -8.67
C ASP A 707 -28.03 -12.14 -8.95
N THR A 708 -27.90 -11.24 -9.93
CA THR A 708 -26.65 -10.56 -10.28
C THR A 708 -26.26 -9.57 -9.19
N GLU A 709 -25.31 -9.97 -8.34
CA GLU A 709 -24.95 -9.29 -7.10
C GLU A 709 -23.42 -9.26 -6.86
N GLY A 710 -22.97 -8.88 -5.66
CA GLY A 710 -21.54 -8.83 -5.28
C GLY A 710 -20.59 -8.14 -6.29
N PRO A 711 -20.86 -6.90 -6.76
CA PRO A 711 -20.05 -6.27 -7.80
C PRO A 711 -18.69 -5.75 -7.31
N HIS A 712 -17.59 -6.18 -7.96
CA HIS A 712 -16.24 -5.65 -7.70
C HIS A 712 -15.55 -5.19 -8.99
N PHE A 713 -15.00 -3.97 -8.92
CA PHE A 713 -14.25 -3.36 -10.01
C PHE A 713 -12.76 -3.63 -9.96
N TYR A 714 -12.18 -3.82 -11.14
CA TYR A 714 -10.73 -3.85 -11.35
C TYR A 714 -10.37 -3.01 -12.56
N LYS A 715 -9.39 -2.12 -12.43
CA LYS A 715 -8.84 -1.37 -13.56
C LYS A 715 -7.52 -1.99 -13.99
N ARG A 716 -7.44 -2.43 -15.25
CA ARG A 716 -6.23 -3.04 -15.82
C ARG A 716 -5.99 -2.52 -17.24
N GLY A 717 -4.94 -1.71 -17.38
CA GLY A 717 -4.67 -0.99 -18.63
C GLY A 717 -5.82 -0.04 -18.96
N GLU A 718 -6.38 -0.16 -20.15
CA GLU A 718 -7.51 0.64 -20.65
C GLU A 718 -8.89 0.01 -20.37
N TRP A 719 -8.95 -1.07 -19.58
CA TRP A 719 -10.18 -1.79 -19.27
C TRP A 719 -10.58 -1.67 -17.80
N TYR A 720 -11.87 -1.42 -17.58
CA TYR A 720 -12.58 -1.68 -16.34
C TYR A 720 -13.20 -3.08 -16.43
N TYR A 721 -12.87 -3.95 -15.50
CA TYR A 721 -13.48 -5.26 -15.33
C TYR A 721 -14.46 -5.20 -14.17
N LEU A 722 -15.62 -5.81 -14.35
CA LEU A 722 -16.67 -5.92 -13.35
C LEU A 722 -16.93 -7.40 -13.09
N LEU A 723 -16.54 -7.87 -11.92
CA LEU A 723 -16.87 -9.20 -11.41
C LEU A 723 -18.18 -9.12 -10.64
N VAL A 724 -19.03 -10.13 -10.78
CA VAL A 724 -20.30 -10.26 -10.05
C VAL A 724 -20.50 -11.72 -9.64
N ALA A 725 -21.30 -11.93 -8.58
CA ALA A 725 -21.93 -13.20 -8.30
C ALA A 725 -23.28 -13.30 -9.04
N GLU A 726 -23.68 -14.51 -9.42
CA GLU A 726 -25.00 -14.78 -10.00
C GLU A 726 -25.55 -16.14 -9.54
N GLY A 727 -26.82 -16.40 -9.81
CA GLY A 727 -27.48 -17.69 -9.55
C GLY A 727 -28.04 -17.84 -8.12
N GLY A 728 -27.81 -16.84 -7.26
CA GLY A 728 -28.11 -16.90 -5.83
C GLY A 728 -27.11 -17.78 -5.08
N THR A 729 -26.91 -17.51 -3.78
CA THR A 729 -25.87 -18.14 -2.94
C THR A 729 -26.12 -19.61 -2.54
N PHE A 730 -26.86 -20.36 -3.36
CA PHE A 730 -27.17 -21.78 -3.15
C PHE A 730 -26.60 -22.64 -4.28
N GLU A 731 -27.36 -23.62 -4.77
CA GLU A 731 -26.86 -24.69 -5.64
C GLU A 731 -26.39 -24.18 -7.01
N HIS A 732 -26.92 -23.04 -7.46
CA HIS A 732 -26.61 -22.42 -8.76
C HIS A 732 -25.57 -21.30 -8.69
N HIS A 733 -24.93 -21.10 -7.54
CA HIS A 733 -24.03 -19.97 -7.32
C HIS A 733 -22.83 -19.99 -8.30
N MET A 734 -22.46 -18.81 -8.78
CA MET A 734 -21.36 -18.65 -9.73
C MET A 734 -20.71 -17.28 -9.66
N LEU A 735 -19.50 -17.17 -10.23
CA LEU A 735 -18.87 -15.89 -10.58
C LEU A 735 -18.94 -15.66 -12.09
N SER A 736 -19.26 -14.43 -12.46
CA SER A 736 -19.27 -13.95 -13.85
C SER A 736 -18.45 -12.66 -13.96
N ILE A 737 -17.85 -12.43 -15.12
CA ILE A 737 -17.10 -11.19 -15.36
C ILE A 737 -17.46 -10.54 -16.69
N GLY A 738 -17.51 -9.20 -16.68
CA GLY A 738 -17.61 -8.37 -17.88
C GLY A 738 -16.50 -7.31 -17.90
N ARG A 739 -16.31 -6.63 -19.03
CA ARG A 739 -15.39 -5.50 -19.11
C ARG A 739 -15.90 -4.38 -20.01
N SER A 740 -15.42 -3.17 -19.77
CA SER A 740 -15.67 -2.00 -20.61
C SER A 740 -14.47 -1.05 -20.62
N LYS A 741 -14.36 -0.20 -21.65
CA LYS A 741 -13.39 0.91 -21.66
C LYS A 741 -13.87 2.13 -20.88
N SER A 742 -15.14 2.12 -20.46
CA SER A 742 -15.78 3.16 -19.67
C SER A 742 -16.27 2.55 -18.38
N ILE A 743 -16.05 3.21 -17.25
CA ILE A 743 -16.61 2.80 -15.96
C ILE A 743 -18.15 2.74 -15.99
N TRP A 744 -18.78 3.48 -16.89
CA TRP A 744 -20.24 3.51 -17.11
C TRP A 744 -20.74 2.47 -18.12
N GLY A 745 -19.86 1.61 -18.62
CA GLY A 745 -20.20 0.61 -19.61
C GLY A 745 -20.39 1.18 -21.04
N PRO A 746 -21.05 0.40 -21.92
CA PRO A 746 -21.64 -0.90 -21.65
C PRO A 746 -20.57 -1.96 -21.34
N PHE A 747 -20.87 -2.88 -20.43
CA PHE A 747 -20.00 -4.02 -20.12
C PHE A 747 -20.26 -5.18 -21.08
N GLU A 748 -19.21 -5.64 -21.75
CA GLU A 748 -19.23 -6.86 -22.54
C GLU A 748 -19.01 -8.07 -21.62
N SER A 749 -19.99 -8.97 -21.55
CA SER A 749 -19.87 -10.24 -20.82
C SER A 749 -18.82 -11.13 -21.48
N TRP A 750 -17.93 -11.74 -20.69
CA TRP A 750 -16.99 -12.72 -21.22
C TRP A 750 -17.73 -13.95 -21.74
N LYS A 751 -17.37 -14.40 -22.95
CA LYS A 751 -17.95 -15.61 -23.57
C LYS A 751 -17.65 -16.90 -22.80
N GLY A 752 -16.67 -16.88 -21.90
CA GLY A 752 -16.32 -18.01 -21.04
C GLY A 752 -17.03 -18.02 -19.68
N ASN A 753 -17.98 -17.11 -19.44
CA ASN A 753 -18.77 -17.14 -18.22
C ASN A 753 -19.65 -18.41 -18.11
N PRO A 754 -19.95 -18.88 -16.89
CA PRO A 754 -19.39 -18.38 -15.63
C PRO A 754 -17.90 -18.76 -15.48
N ILE A 755 -17.12 -17.86 -14.87
CA ILE A 755 -15.68 -18.10 -14.65
C ILE A 755 -15.41 -19.10 -13.52
N MET A 756 -16.40 -19.30 -12.65
CA MET A 756 -16.39 -20.26 -11.56
C MET A 756 -17.81 -20.66 -11.20
N THR A 757 -18.08 -21.95 -11.06
CA THR A 757 -19.31 -22.50 -10.44
C THR A 757 -19.10 -23.96 -10.06
N ALA A 758 -19.74 -24.42 -8.98
CA ALA A 758 -19.82 -25.84 -8.61
C ALA A 758 -21.12 -26.49 -9.12
N ASP A 759 -22.06 -25.71 -9.67
CA ASP A 759 -23.35 -26.21 -10.15
C ASP A 759 -23.15 -27.29 -11.23
N GLY A 760 -23.90 -28.39 -11.08
CA GLY A 760 -23.83 -29.56 -11.95
C GLY A 760 -22.51 -30.34 -11.86
N LYS A 761 -21.62 -30.05 -10.91
CA LYS A 761 -20.33 -30.73 -10.73
C LYS A 761 -20.27 -31.51 -9.42
N ALA A 762 -19.59 -32.65 -9.45
CA ALA A 762 -19.34 -33.49 -8.28
C ALA A 762 -18.12 -32.98 -7.48
N GLU A 763 -18.19 -31.73 -7.01
CA GLU A 763 -17.19 -31.11 -6.13
C GLU A 763 -17.59 -31.28 -4.65
N TYR A 764 -16.64 -31.32 -3.72
CA TYR A 764 -16.95 -31.33 -2.28
C TYR A 764 -17.25 -29.93 -1.74
N VAL A 765 -16.62 -28.90 -2.33
CA VAL A 765 -16.92 -27.51 -2.04
C VAL A 765 -18.01 -27.05 -3.00
N GLN A 766 -19.20 -26.79 -2.48
CA GLN A 766 -20.39 -26.44 -3.23
C GLN A 766 -20.80 -24.97 -3.00
N ASN A 767 -21.81 -24.51 -3.74
CA ASN A 767 -22.37 -23.15 -3.64
C ASN A 767 -21.32 -22.03 -3.77
N VAL A 768 -20.28 -22.26 -4.58
CA VAL A 768 -19.14 -21.36 -4.71
C VAL A 768 -19.48 -20.12 -5.53
N GLY A 769 -19.18 -18.94 -4.99
CA GLY A 769 -19.48 -17.67 -5.63
C GLY A 769 -19.10 -16.51 -4.71
N HIS A 770 -19.73 -15.34 -4.94
CA HIS A 770 -19.59 -14.12 -4.14
C HIS A 770 -18.19 -13.95 -3.55
N GLY A 771 -17.26 -13.55 -4.41
CA GLY A 771 -15.84 -13.51 -4.07
C GLY A 771 -15.10 -12.40 -4.81
N GLU A 772 -13.90 -12.11 -4.31
CA GLU A 772 -13.07 -11.01 -4.73
C GLU A 772 -11.72 -11.51 -5.25
N LEU A 773 -11.26 -10.96 -6.37
CA LEU A 773 -9.93 -11.20 -6.92
C LEU A 773 -8.95 -10.20 -6.33
N PHE A 774 -7.78 -10.63 -5.90
CA PHE A 774 -6.77 -9.73 -5.35
C PHE A 774 -5.36 -10.19 -5.72
N GLN A 775 -4.40 -9.28 -5.65
CA GLN A 775 -2.99 -9.59 -5.86
C GLN A 775 -2.25 -9.74 -4.53
N ASP A 776 -1.32 -10.69 -4.47
CA ASP A 776 -0.33 -10.73 -3.39
C ASP A 776 0.82 -9.73 -3.63
N GLY A 777 1.75 -9.65 -2.67
CA GLY A 777 2.96 -8.82 -2.78
C GLY A 777 3.90 -9.18 -3.93
N GLU A 778 3.69 -10.32 -4.62
CA GLU A 778 4.41 -10.72 -5.83
C GLU A 778 3.63 -10.40 -7.12
N GLY A 779 2.42 -9.88 -7.01
CA GLY A 779 1.53 -9.60 -8.14
C GLY A 779 0.77 -10.83 -8.67
N LYS A 780 0.84 -11.99 -8.00
CA LYS A 780 0.05 -13.17 -8.36
C LYS A 780 -1.40 -12.96 -7.93
N TRP A 781 -2.33 -13.39 -8.77
CA TRP A 781 -3.75 -13.22 -8.54
C TRP A 781 -4.33 -14.39 -7.76
N TRP A 782 -5.17 -14.08 -6.78
CA TRP A 782 -5.91 -15.01 -5.94
C TRP A 782 -7.40 -14.64 -5.99
N ALA A 783 -8.25 -15.58 -5.58
CA ALA A 783 -9.64 -15.29 -5.29
C ALA A 783 -9.98 -15.78 -3.88
N ALA A 784 -10.59 -14.92 -3.08
CA ALA A 784 -11.32 -15.33 -1.88
C ALA A 784 -12.80 -15.43 -2.26
N VAL A 785 -13.42 -16.57 -2.01
CA VAL A 785 -14.79 -16.89 -2.43
C VAL A 785 -15.53 -17.55 -1.28
N LEU A 786 -16.84 -17.36 -1.19
CA LEU A 786 -17.62 -18.18 -0.26
C LEU A 786 -17.89 -19.56 -0.86
N GLY A 787 -18.19 -20.52 0.01
CA GLY A 787 -18.67 -21.85 -0.36
C GLY A 787 -19.19 -22.62 0.85
N VAL A 788 -19.65 -23.84 0.63
CA VAL A 788 -20.03 -24.78 1.70
C VAL A 788 -19.30 -26.10 1.51
N ARG A 789 -18.87 -26.73 2.61
CA ARG A 789 -18.44 -28.14 2.59
C ARG A 789 -19.66 -29.03 2.65
N ASP A 790 -19.91 -29.76 1.58
CA ASP A 790 -21.15 -30.50 1.41
C ASP A 790 -20.89 -31.89 0.80
N GLU A 791 -21.04 -32.93 1.62
CA GLU A 791 -20.93 -34.34 1.17
C GLU A 791 -22.31 -34.92 0.80
N ASP A 792 -23.34 -34.61 1.59
CA ASP A 792 -24.66 -35.26 1.57
C ASP A 792 -25.85 -34.26 1.50
N ARG A 793 -25.64 -33.04 0.98
CA ARG A 793 -26.63 -31.94 0.89
C ARG A 793 -27.09 -31.37 2.23
N ALA A 794 -26.22 -31.41 3.23
CA ALA A 794 -26.51 -30.92 4.57
C ALA A 794 -25.31 -30.17 5.17
N PRO A 795 -24.85 -29.06 4.56
CA PRO A 795 -23.66 -28.34 5.01
C PRO A 795 -23.84 -27.79 6.44
N PRO A 796 -23.17 -28.36 7.45
CA PRO A 796 -23.52 -28.12 8.84
C PRO A 796 -23.06 -26.74 9.36
N LEU A 797 -22.01 -26.20 8.76
CA LEU A 797 -21.27 -25.02 9.24
C LEU A 797 -21.73 -23.69 8.63
N GLY A 798 -22.67 -23.71 7.69
CA GLY A 798 -23.03 -22.55 6.88
C GLY A 798 -21.97 -22.23 5.82
N ARG A 799 -21.98 -20.99 5.33
CA ARG A 799 -21.06 -20.51 4.29
C ARG A 799 -19.71 -20.09 4.90
N GLU A 800 -18.64 -20.66 4.38
CA GLU A 800 -17.25 -20.48 4.81
C GLU A 800 -16.44 -19.75 3.72
N THR A 801 -15.27 -19.21 4.07
CA THR A 801 -14.38 -18.53 3.11
C THR A 801 -13.29 -19.46 2.59
N PHE A 802 -13.17 -19.56 1.27
CA PHE A 802 -12.18 -20.36 0.55
C PHE A 802 -11.24 -19.48 -0.27
N LEU A 803 -10.00 -19.93 -0.42
CA LEU A 803 -8.97 -19.34 -1.27
C LEU A 803 -8.74 -20.21 -2.51
N THR A 804 -8.51 -19.59 -3.66
CA THR A 804 -8.12 -20.33 -4.88
C THR A 804 -7.18 -19.50 -5.75
N ALA A 805 -6.45 -20.18 -6.64
CA ALA A 805 -5.52 -19.55 -7.56
C ALA A 805 -6.25 -18.94 -8.76
N VAL A 806 -5.75 -17.78 -9.21
CA VAL A 806 -6.25 -17.08 -10.39
C VAL A 806 -5.09 -16.81 -11.33
N GLU A 807 -5.28 -17.15 -12.60
CA GLU A 807 -4.36 -16.77 -13.67
C GLU A 807 -5.02 -15.69 -14.52
N TRP A 808 -4.42 -14.50 -14.58
CA TRP A 808 -5.02 -13.37 -15.27
C TRP A 808 -4.04 -12.67 -16.22
N PRO A 809 -3.93 -13.14 -17.47
CA PRO A 809 -3.03 -12.57 -18.46
C PRO A 809 -3.36 -11.10 -18.74
N GLU A 810 -2.32 -10.32 -19.07
CA GLU A 810 -2.46 -8.92 -19.44
C GLU A 810 -3.34 -8.77 -20.69
N GLY A 811 -4.29 -7.82 -20.65
CA GLY A 811 -5.28 -7.60 -21.72
C GLY A 811 -6.33 -8.73 -21.89
N GLY A 812 -6.21 -9.82 -21.15
CA GLY A 812 -7.07 -11.00 -21.21
C GLY A 812 -8.14 -11.06 -20.12
N TRP A 813 -8.68 -12.26 -19.92
CA TRP A 813 -9.71 -12.57 -18.92
C TRP A 813 -9.13 -13.46 -17.82
N PRO A 814 -9.62 -13.36 -16.57
CA PRO A 814 -9.14 -14.22 -15.49
C PRO A 814 -9.64 -15.66 -15.68
N SER A 815 -8.80 -16.62 -15.35
CA SER A 815 -9.16 -18.02 -15.15
C SER A 815 -9.07 -18.31 -13.66
N VAL A 816 -10.21 -18.61 -13.04
CA VAL A 816 -10.34 -18.89 -11.60
C VAL A 816 -10.44 -20.41 -11.42
N GLN A 817 -9.57 -21.00 -10.61
CA GLN A 817 -9.65 -22.43 -10.31
C GLN A 817 -10.80 -22.73 -9.34
N GLN A 818 -11.38 -23.92 -9.42
CA GLN A 818 -12.35 -24.37 -8.41
C GLN A 818 -11.67 -24.45 -7.03
N PRO A 819 -12.27 -23.88 -5.96
CA PRO A 819 -11.72 -24.02 -4.63
C PRO A 819 -11.77 -25.49 -4.20
N ARG A 820 -10.69 -25.96 -3.58
CA ARG A 820 -10.55 -27.31 -3.04
C ARG A 820 -10.15 -27.22 -1.58
N THR A 821 -10.39 -28.27 -0.80
CA THR A 821 -9.94 -28.38 0.59
C THR A 821 -8.42 -28.21 0.73
N GLU A 822 -7.68 -28.60 -0.30
CA GLU A 822 -6.24 -28.36 -0.40
C GLU A 822 -5.86 -28.12 -1.86
N PHE A 823 -4.97 -27.15 -2.10
CA PHE A 823 -4.39 -26.92 -3.42
C PHE A 823 -2.95 -26.48 -3.32
N GLN A 824 -2.19 -26.67 -4.40
CA GLN A 824 -0.79 -26.30 -4.46
C GLN A 824 -0.59 -25.08 -5.35
N ARG A 825 0.29 -24.19 -4.93
CA ARG A 825 0.75 -23.08 -5.76
C ARG A 825 2.22 -22.79 -5.51
N GLU A 826 2.93 -22.52 -6.59
CA GLU A 826 4.28 -21.97 -6.51
C GLU A 826 4.24 -20.56 -5.94
N VAL A 827 4.89 -20.35 -4.80
CA VAL A 827 5.02 -19.07 -4.12
C VAL A 827 6.42 -18.97 -3.53
N LYS A 828 6.95 -17.76 -3.31
CA LYS A 828 8.18 -17.65 -2.52
C LYS A 828 7.85 -17.77 -1.03
N GLU A 829 8.85 -18.01 -0.19
CA GLU A 829 8.64 -18.13 1.26
C GLU A 829 7.98 -16.89 1.92
N THR A 830 7.95 -15.75 1.22
CA THR A 830 7.75 -14.40 1.76
C THR A 830 6.36 -13.77 1.58
N ILE A 831 5.28 -14.51 1.30
CA ILE A 831 3.98 -13.86 1.05
C ILE A 831 3.60 -12.97 2.27
N GLY A 832 3.39 -11.67 1.99
CA GLY A 832 3.00 -10.58 2.90
C GLY A 832 3.95 -10.24 4.06
N THR A 833 5.27 -10.16 3.84
CA THR A 833 6.21 -10.27 4.96
C THR A 833 6.43 -9.02 5.85
N ARG A 834 5.44 -8.71 6.68
CA ARG A 834 5.61 -8.34 8.10
C ARG A 834 5.43 -9.63 8.91
N ARG A 835 6.42 -10.11 9.68
CA ARG A 835 6.32 -11.44 10.33
C ARG A 835 5.50 -11.45 11.62
N ASP A 836 5.39 -10.30 12.28
CA ASP A 836 4.68 -10.18 13.56
C ASP A 836 3.46 -9.29 13.39
N LEU A 837 2.29 -9.93 13.36
CA LEU A 837 1.00 -9.28 13.53
C LEU A 837 0.75 -9.01 15.02
N PRO A 838 0.18 -7.85 15.39
CA PRO A 838 -0.29 -7.59 16.75
C PRO A 838 -1.18 -8.73 17.29
N PRO A 839 -1.17 -8.96 18.62
CA PRO A 839 -2.08 -9.92 19.23
C PRO A 839 -3.53 -9.49 19.05
N SER A 840 -4.42 -10.47 18.97
CA SER A 840 -5.85 -10.20 18.90
C SER A 840 -6.36 -9.59 20.21
N PRO A 841 -7.38 -8.71 20.19
CA PRO A 841 -8.06 -8.30 21.41
C PRO A 841 -8.56 -9.51 22.19
N LYS A 842 -8.50 -9.41 23.52
CA LYS A 842 -9.13 -10.41 24.40
C LYS A 842 -10.62 -10.46 24.08
N ASP A 843 -11.17 -11.66 23.98
CA ASP A 843 -12.61 -11.90 23.74
C ASP A 843 -13.14 -11.49 22.35
N VAL A 844 -12.26 -11.25 21.36
CA VAL A 844 -12.66 -10.89 19.99
C VAL A 844 -13.53 -11.96 19.31
N ASP A 845 -13.48 -13.21 19.78
CA ASP A 845 -14.28 -14.33 19.28
C ASP A 845 -15.67 -14.45 19.94
N LEU A 846 -15.95 -13.67 20.99
CA LEU A 846 -17.26 -13.63 21.63
C LEU A 846 -18.27 -12.91 20.75
N VAL A 847 -19.46 -13.51 20.65
CA VAL A 847 -20.58 -13.00 19.88
C VAL A 847 -21.89 -13.04 20.65
N TYR A 848 -22.78 -12.12 20.30
CA TYR A 848 -24.09 -11.89 20.88
C TYR A 848 -25.16 -11.93 19.78
N ILE A 849 -26.41 -12.18 20.18
CA ILE A 849 -27.57 -12.11 19.29
C ILE A 849 -28.06 -10.66 19.26
N ARG A 850 -27.96 -10.02 18.09
CA ARG A 850 -28.35 -8.63 17.83
C ARG A 850 -27.67 -7.68 18.82
N ASP A 851 -28.38 -6.70 19.35
CA ASP A 851 -27.83 -5.74 20.29
C ASP A 851 -27.73 -6.35 21.71
N PRO A 852 -26.54 -6.63 22.25
CA PRO A 852 -26.41 -7.04 23.63
C PRO A 852 -26.77 -5.87 24.56
N ASP A 853 -27.43 -6.21 25.66
CA ASP A 853 -27.55 -5.34 26.83
C ASP A 853 -26.40 -5.66 27.78
N PHE A 854 -25.28 -4.95 27.61
CA PHE A 854 -24.03 -5.27 28.32
C PHE A 854 -24.14 -5.27 29.85
N GLU A 855 -25.13 -4.58 30.43
CA GLU A 855 -25.40 -4.64 31.89
C GLU A 855 -25.83 -6.04 32.36
N LYS A 856 -26.27 -6.90 31.44
CA LYS A 856 -26.63 -8.30 31.72
C LYS A 856 -25.45 -9.27 31.69
N TYR A 857 -24.24 -8.79 31.40
CA TYR A 857 -23.06 -9.62 31.23
C TYR A 857 -21.94 -9.15 32.16
N GLU A 858 -21.45 -10.02 33.04
CA GLU A 858 -20.20 -9.79 33.77
C GLU A 858 -19.23 -10.93 33.44
N PHE A 859 -18.01 -10.58 33.04
CA PHE A 859 -16.94 -11.53 32.75
C PHE A 859 -15.77 -11.30 33.72
N SER A 860 -15.25 -12.37 34.31
CA SER A 860 -14.08 -12.32 35.20
C SER A 860 -13.15 -13.51 34.96
N GLY A 861 -11.85 -13.26 34.82
CA GLY A 861 -10.84 -14.27 34.50
C GLY A 861 -10.28 -14.10 33.08
N GLU A 862 -9.38 -15.00 32.65
CA GLU A 862 -8.81 -14.98 31.30
C GLU A 862 -9.09 -16.29 30.57
N GLY A 863 -9.52 -16.18 29.31
CA GLY A 863 -9.70 -17.31 28.39
C GLY A 863 -10.70 -18.37 28.87
N ASP A 864 -10.36 -19.63 28.62
CA ASP A 864 -11.18 -20.82 28.88
C ASP A 864 -11.39 -21.12 30.37
N GLU A 865 -10.73 -20.40 31.29
CA GLU A 865 -10.96 -20.50 32.73
C GLU A 865 -11.85 -19.37 33.29
N GLY A 866 -12.34 -18.48 32.43
CA GLY A 866 -13.19 -17.35 32.81
C GLY A 866 -14.56 -17.77 33.37
N ALA A 867 -15.07 -16.93 34.26
CA ALA A 867 -16.41 -16.99 34.82
C ALA A 867 -17.32 -15.97 34.12
N PHE A 868 -18.51 -16.41 33.71
CA PHE A 868 -19.55 -15.61 33.09
C PHE A 868 -20.75 -15.51 34.02
N ARG A 869 -21.26 -14.29 34.23
CA ARG A 869 -22.55 -14.07 34.89
C ARG A 869 -23.50 -13.47 33.88
N LEU A 870 -24.61 -14.17 33.66
CA LEU A 870 -25.65 -13.77 32.73
C LEU A 870 -26.91 -13.43 33.50
N ARG A 871 -27.44 -12.22 33.33
CA ARG A 871 -28.74 -11.80 33.87
C ARG A 871 -29.83 -12.08 32.85
N ALA A 872 -30.88 -12.80 33.23
CA ALA A 872 -31.91 -13.22 32.29
C ALA A 872 -32.66 -12.06 31.63
N SER A 873 -32.84 -12.17 30.31
CA SER A 873 -33.78 -11.36 29.53
C SER A 873 -35.18 -11.96 29.57
N SER A 874 -36.20 -11.14 29.26
CA SER A 874 -37.58 -11.61 29.05
C SER A 874 -37.72 -12.46 27.78
N SER A 875 -36.90 -12.18 26.77
CA SER A 875 -36.82 -12.90 25.50
C SER A 875 -35.84 -14.08 25.61
N SER A 876 -36.20 -15.20 25.00
CA SER A 876 -35.33 -16.38 24.85
C SER A 876 -34.53 -16.32 23.55
N ILE A 877 -33.58 -17.25 23.39
CA ILE A 877 -32.84 -17.45 22.13
C ILE A 877 -33.74 -17.82 20.95
N SER A 878 -34.98 -18.28 21.21
CA SER A 878 -35.98 -18.56 20.18
C SER A 878 -36.74 -17.31 19.69
N SER A 879 -36.40 -16.12 20.19
CA SER A 879 -37.06 -14.87 19.82
C SER A 879 -36.58 -14.37 18.44
N PRO A 880 -37.46 -14.25 17.44
CA PRO A 880 -37.06 -13.87 16.07
C PRO A 880 -36.60 -12.42 15.93
N SER A 881 -36.90 -11.56 16.92
CA SER A 881 -36.51 -10.15 16.98
C SER A 881 -36.17 -9.71 18.42
N GLY A 882 -35.61 -8.51 18.58
CA GLY A 882 -35.25 -7.93 19.88
C GLY A 882 -33.91 -8.44 20.44
N THR A 883 -33.69 -8.25 21.74
CA THR A 883 -32.43 -8.63 22.41
C THR A 883 -32.60 -9.96 23.17
N ALA A 884 -31.60 -10.83 23.19
CA ALA A 884 -31.58 -12.04 24.03
C ALA A 884 -30.26 -12.13 24.81
N THR A 885 -30.32 -12.58 26.07
CA THR A 885 -29.10 -12.79 26.87
C THR A 885 -28.42 -14.08 26.41
N PHE A 886 -27.52 -13.91 25.45
CA PHE A 886 -26.71 -14.96 24.84
C PHE A 886 -25.29 -14.43 24.63
N VAL A 887 -24.29 -15.28 24.90
CA VAL A 887 -22.89 -15.03 24.52
C VAL A 887 -22.27 -16.34 24.06
N GLY A 888 -21.55 -16.32 22.94
CA GLY A 888 -21.05 -17.55 22.34
C GLY A 888 -19.81 -17.37 21.47
N LYS A 889 -19.34 -18.47 20.89
CA LYS A 889 -18.23 -18.56 19.93
C LYS A 889 -18.71 -19.36 18.71
N ARG A 890 -18.37 -18.90 17.51
CA ARG A 890 -18.74 -19.60 16.25
C ARG A 890 -18.16 -21.01 16.24
N GLN A 891 -18.93 -21.98 15.75
CA GLN A 891 -18.42 -23.32 15.45
C GLN A 891 -17.62 -23.25 14.15
N ARG A 892 -16.36 -23.73 14.20
CA ARG A 892 -15.37 -23.64 13.12
C ARG A 892 -14.89 -25.01 12.62
N ALA A 893 -15.36 -26.10 13.22
CA ALA A 893 -15.06 -27.47 12.77
C ALA A 893 -16.32 -28.34 12.83
N MET A 894 -16.39 -29.34 11.95
CA MET A 894 -17.46 -30.34 11.95
C MET A 894 -17.40 -31.16 13.24
N ASP A 895 -16.21 -31.69 13.54
CA ASP A 895 -15.90 -32.37 14.79
C ASP A 895 -15.34 -31.37 15.80
N ALA A 896 -16.18 -30.92 16.72
CA ALA A 896 -15.83 -29.97 17.76
C ALA A 896 -16.61 -30.29 19.04
N SER A 897 -16.19 -29.70 20.14
CA SER A 897 -16.96 -29.74 21.37
C SER A 897 -16.99 -28.37 22.05
N ALA A 898 -18.07 -28.11 22.79
CA ALA A 898 -18.12 -26.98 23.71
C ALA A 898 -18.61 -27.47 25.06
N SER A 899 -18.00 -26.98 26.14
CA SER A 899 -18.37 -27.36 27.50
C SER A 899 -18.37 -26.16 28.45
N VAL A 900 -19.17 -26.25 29.50
CA VAL A 900 -19.31 -25.21 30.53
C VAL A 900 -19.76 -25.83 31.84
N MET A 901 -19.47 -25.18 32.97
CA MET A 901 -20.03 -25.51 34.28
C MET A 901 -21.01 -24.45 34.74
N LEU A 902 -22.24 -24.82 35.07
CA LEU A 902 -23.26 -23.98 35.69
C LEU A 902 -23.24 -24.17 37.22
N ASP A 903 -23.08 -23.09 37.99
CA ASP A 903 -23.26 -23.09 39.44
C ASP A 903 -24.74 -22.87 39.78
N ILE A 904 -25.41 -23.96 40.15
CA ILE A 904 -26.83 -23.94 40.53
C ILE A 904 -27.00 -23.27 41.89
N SER A 905 -26.04 -23.49 42.80
CA SER A 905 -26.12 -23.02 44.19
C SER A 905 -26.04 -21.49 44.32
N ALA A 906 -25.51 -20.81 43.30
CA ALA A 906 -25.49 -19.36 43.20
C ALA A 906 -26.88 -18.73 42.97
N THR A 907 -27.87 -19.52 42.57
CA THR A 907 -29.24 -19.04 42.28
C THR A 907 -30.25 -19.74 43.17
N LYS A 908 -31.30 -19.03 43.58
CA LYS A 908 -32.35 -19.60 44.43
C LYS A 908 -33.22 -20.59 43.63
N SER A 909 -33.32 -21.83 44.10
CA SER A 909 -34.29 -22.81 43.57
C SER A 909 -35.72 -22.26 43.65
N GLY A 910 -36.49 -22.46 42.58
CA GLY A 910 -37.83 -21.90 42.40
C GLY A 910 -37.87 -20.55 41.68
N ASP A 911 -36.72 -19.89 41.46
CA ASP A 911 -36.68 -18.67 40.64
C ASP A 911 -37.06 -18.99 39.17
N PRO A 912 -37.88 -18.16 38.50
CA PRO A 912 -38.31 -18.37 37.11
C PRO A 912 -37.19 -18.04 36.11
N LEU A 913 -36.12 -18.82 36.14
CA LEU A 913 -34.90 -18.69 35.35
C LEU A 913 -34.60 -20.00 34.62
N VAL A 914 -34.21 -19.90 33.36
CA VAL A 914 -33.66 -21.00 32.56
C VAL A 914 -32.30 -20.58 32.03
N ALA A 915 -31.26 -21.38 32.28
CA ALA A 915 -29.90 -21.08 31.85
C ALA A 915 -29.14 -22.33 31.42
N GLY A 916 -28.33 -22.23 30.36
CA GLY A 916 -27.72 -23.41 29.77
C GLY A 916 -26.73 -23.15 28.64
N LEU A 917 -26.39 -24.24 27.95
CA LEU A 917 -25.54 -24.28 26.77
C LEU A 917 -26.39 -24.57 25.53
N ALA A 918 -26.14 -23.85 24.45
CA ALA A 918 -26.83 -24.00 23.18
C ALA A 918 -25.86 -24.14 22.01
N LEU A 919 -26.29 -24.87 20.98
CA LEU A 919 -25.82 -24.74 19.61
C LEU A 919 -26.89 -23.96 18.85
N TYR A 920 -26.59 -22.70 18.56
CA TYR A 920 -27.50 -21.72 17.98
C TYR A 920 -27.17 -21.48 16.50
N LYS A 921 -28.12 -21.74 15.58
CA LYS A 921 -28.02 -21.27 14.18
C LYS A 921 -28.79 -19.97 14.00
N ASP A 922 -30.02 -19.96 14.49
CA ASP A 922 -30.92 -18.81 14.53
C ASP A 922 -32.10 -19.06 15.50
N ALA A 923 -32.99 -18.08 15.61
CA ALA A 923 -34.15 -18.13 16.52
C ALA A 923 -35.14 -19.27 16.22
N LEU A 924 -35.19 -19.77 14.98
CA LEU A 924 -36.07 -20.85 14.56
C LEU A 924 -35.36 -22.21 14.56
N ARG A 925 -34.04 -22.23 14.73
CA ARG A 925 -33.20 -23.43 14.62
C ARG A 925 -32.04 -23.41 15.61
N HIS A 926 -32.18 -24.19 16.67
CA HIS A 926 -31.16 -24.33 17.72
C HIS A 926 -31.41 -25.57 18.56
N VAL A 927 -30.37 -26.05 19.22
CA VAL A 927 -30.42 -27.15 20.19
C VAL A 927 -29.83 -26.65 21.49
N SER A 928 -30.47 -26.95 22.62
CA SER A 928 -29.98 -26.51 23.92
C SER A 928 -30.14 -27.56 25.01
N LEU A 929 -29.20 -27.55 25.95
CA LEU A 929 -29.32 -28.21 27.24
C LEU A 929 -29.23 -27.16 28.34
N ALA A 930 -30.28 -27.05 29.13
CA ALA A 930 -30.40 -26.05 30.17
C ALA A 930 -30.91 -26.62 31.48
N TYR A 931 -30.71 -25.86 32.55
CA TYR A 931 -31.36 -26.09 33.84
C TYR A 931 -32.48 -25.07 34.03
N ASP A 932 -33.70 -25.56 34.27
CA ASP A 932 -34.84 -24.74 34.68
C ASP A 932 -34.89 -24.70 36.21
N PHE A 933 -34.61 -23.53 36.78
CA PHE A 933 -34.56 -23.33 38.23
C PHE A 933 -35.95 -23.38 38.88
N ALA A 934 -37.02 -23.11 38.13
CA ALA A 934 -38.38 -23.14 38.65
C ALA A 934 -38.85 -24.59 38.88
N SER A 935 -38.62 -25.47 37.91
CA SER A 935 -38.94 -26.89 38.01
C SER A 935 -37.82 -27.74 38.62
N SER A 936 -36.61 -27.18 38.75
CA SER A 936 -35.39 -27.86 39.20
C SER A 936 -35.01 -29.06 38.33
N ARG A 937 -35.21 -28.94 37.02
CA ARG A 937 -34.98 -30.01 36.03
C ARG A 937 -34.03 -29.59 34.93
N LEU A 938 -33.34 -30.58 34.37
CA LEU A 938 -32.61 -30.44 33.11
C LEU A 938 -33.61 -30.51 31.95
N VAL A 939 -33.44 -29.64 30.96
CA VAL A 939 -34.27 -29.58 29.76
C VAL A 939 -33.37 -29.63 28.53
N PHE A 940 -33.55 -30.67 27.72
CA PHE A 940 -32.95 -30.78 26.39
C PHE A 940 -34.00 -30.43 25.34
N ASP A 941 -33.75 -29.38 24.56
CA ASP A 941 -34.66 -28.87 23.54
C ASP A 941 -34.03 -28.86 22.15
N VAL A 942 -34.80 -29.29 21.15
CA VAL A 942 -34.51 -29.18 19.72
C VAL A 942 -35.59 -28.31 19.10
N THR A 943 -35.21 -27.14 18.63
CA THR A 943 -36.07 -26.22 17.87
C THR A 943 -35.67 -26.27 16.41
N THR A 944 -36.63 -26.55 15.52
CA THR A 944 -36.44 -26.53 14.06
C THR A 944 -37.66 -25.91 13.37
N THR A 945 -37.56 -25.68 12.05
CA THR A 945 -38.68 -25.20 11.23
C THR A 945 -39.77 -26.26 10.99
N SER A 946 -39.50 -27.54 11.33
CA SER A 946 -40.45 -28.64 11.15
C SER A 946 -41.04 -29.05 12.49
N GLU A 947 -42.35 -28.86 12.69
CA GLU A 947 -43.02 -29.13 13.98
C GLU A 947 -42.88 -30.58 14.46
N ASP A 948 -42.84 -31.55 13.53
CA ASP A 948 -42.66 -32.98 13.81
C ASP A 948 -41.24 -33.35 14.26
N LYS A 949 -40.26 -32.46 14.02
CA LYS A 949 -38.85 -32.63 14.39
C LYS A 949 -38.47 -31.89 15.66
N LYS A 950 -39.39 -31.10 16.23
CA LYS A 950 -39.16 -30.47 17.54
C LYS A 950 -39.16 -31.52 18.64
N GLN A 951 -38.25 -31.36 19.59
CA GLN A 951 -38.12 -32.26 20.73
C GLN A 951 -37.93 -31.44 22.00
N SER A 952 -38.55 -31.89 23.09
CA SER A 952 -38.29 -31.38 24.43
C SER A 952 -38.29 -32.54 25.40
N VAL A 953 -37.18 -32.74 26.12
CA VAL A 953 -37.01 -33.83 27.08
C VAL A 953 -36.58 -33.24 28.41
N SER A 954 -37.38 -33.51 29.45
CA SER A 954 -37.03 -33.17 30.83
C SER A 954 -36.36 -34.35 31.53
N LEU A 955 -35.24 -34.08 32.20
CA LEU A 955 -34.47 -35.07 32.97
C LEU A 955 -34.35 -34.60 34.43
N ASP A 956 -34.30 -35.55 35.35
CA ASP A 956 -34.08 -35.24 36.76
C ASP A 956 -32.58 -35.05 37.02
N ALA A 957 -32.23 -33.95 37.70
CA ALA A 957 -30.92 -33.78 38.31
C ALA A 957 -30.88 -34.45 39.69
N GLY A 958 -29.74 -35.02 40.09
CA GLY A 958 -29.56 -35.66 41.39
C GLY A 958 -29.92 -34.74 42.56
N SER A 959 -30.58 -35.28 43.59
CA SER A 959 -30.96 -34.49 44.77
C SER A 959 -29.73 -33.95 45.50
N GLY A 960 -29.63 -32.63 45.63
CA GLY A 960 -28.50 -31.95 46.28
C GLY A 960 -27.38 -31.51 45.32
N THR A 961 -27.58 -31.63 44.00
CA THR A 961 -26.63 -31.12 42.99
C THR A 961 -26.39 -29.63 43.18
N THR A 962 -25.13 -29.23 43.33
CA THR A 962 -24.71 -27.82 43.51
C THR A 962 -24.20 -27.18 42.23
N SER A 963 -23.69 -27.98 41.28
CA SER A 963 -23.25 -27.53 39.96
C SER A 963 -23.43 -28.62 38.91
N LEU A 964 -23.62 -28.20 37.66
CA LEU A 964 -23.76 -29.07 36.49
C LEU A 964 -22.74 -28.69 35.43
N SER A 965 -22.00 -29.64 34.88
CA SER A 965 -21.26 -29.44 33.64
C SER A 965 -22.14 -29.83 32.46
N PHE A 966 -22.17 -29.00 31.42
CA PHE A 966 -22.78 -29.30 30.12
C PHE A 966 -21.70 -29.46 29.07
N ARG A 967 -21.92 -30.33 28.10
CA ARG A 967 -21.07 -30.49 26.93
C ARG A 967 -21.92 -30.80 25.70
N VAL A 968 -21.58 -30.20 24.57
CA VAL A 968 -22.04 -30.62 23.25
C VAL A 968 -20.84 -31.17 22.48
N GLU A 969 -21.05 -32.30 21.81
CA GLU A 969 -20.13 -32.86 20.82
C GLU A 969 -20.82 -32.80 19.46
N THR A 970 -20.12 -32.28 18.45
CA THR A 970 -20.63 -32.15 17.09
C THR A 970 -19.93 -33.12 16.16
N SER A 971 -20.66 -33.59 15.17
CA SER A 971 -20.16 -34.32 14.01
C SER A 971 -20.89 -33.82 12.76
N GLU A 972 -20.54 -34.34 11.59
CA GLU A 972 -21.26 -34.03 10.35
C GLU A 972 -22.75 -34.40 10.37
N LYS A 973 -23.15 -35.39 11.18
CA LYS A 973 -24.50 -35.99 11.14
C LYS A 973 -25.33 -35.73 12.38
N GLU A 974 -24.68 -35.55 13.53
CA GLU A 974 -25.37 -35.48 14.82
C GLU A 974 -24.73 -34.46 15.76
N TYR A 975 -25.57 -33.78 16.53
CA TYR A 975 -25.21 -32.99 17.70
C TYR A 975 -25.66 -33.72 18.97
N THR A 976 -24.72 -34.05 19.85
CA THR A 976 -25.02 -34.84 21.07
C THR A 976 -24.69 -34.03 22.31
N PHE A 977 -25.68 -33.91 23.20
CA PHE A 977 -25.56 -33.14 24.43
C PHE A 977 -25.40 -34.07 25.63
N PHE A 978 -24.48 -33.71 26.52
CA PHE A 978 -24.14 -34.42 27.73
C PHE A 978 -24.21 -33.50 28.94
N TYR A 979 -24.46 -34.08 30.11
CA TYR A 979 -24.33 -33.43 31.40
C TYR A 979 -23.57 -34.28 32.40
N ARG A 980 -23.02 -33.61 33.42
CA ARG A 980 -22.34 -34.26 34.55
C ARG A 980 -22.59 -33.46 35.82
N GLU A 981 -22.90 -34.16 36.90
CA GLU A 981 -23.03 -33.58 38.24
C GLU A 981 -21.65 -33.55 38.92
N LYS A 982 -21.37 -32.56 39.76
CA LYS A 982 -20.04 -32.32 40.37
C LYS A 982 -19.36 -33.56 40.99
N ASP A 983 -20.16 -34.41 41.64
CA ASP A 983 -19.67 -35.58 42.40
C ASP A 983 -19.58 -36.86 41.55
N ASN A 984 -19.83 -36.77 40.24
CA ASN A 984 -19.80 -37.89 39.32
C ASN A 984 -18.72 -37.68 38.26
N GLU A 985 -17.89 -38.69 38.00
CA GLU A 985 -16.85 -38.62 36.95
C GLU A 985 -17.43 -38.83 35.54
N ASP A 986 -18.53 -39.58 35.41
CA ASP A 986 -19.08 -40.00 34.12
C ASP A 986 -20.05 -38.97 33.51
N TRP A 987 -19.90 -38.72 32.21
CA TRP A 987 -20.84 -37.92 31.41
C TRP A 987 -22.08 -38.75 31.07
N LYS A 988 -23.27 -38.17 31.29
CA LYS A 988 -24.57 -38.75 30.92
C LYS A 988 -25.10 -38.04 29.66
N GLN A 989 -25.57 -38.81 28.67
CA GLN A 989 -26.21 -38.24 27.49
C GLN A 989 -27.59 -37.70 27.85
N ALA A 990 -27.86 -36.43 27.49
CA ALA A 990 -29.16 -35.78 27.65
C ALA A 990 -30.07 -36.01 26.43
N GLY A 991 -29.48 -35.97 25.23
CA GLY A 991 -30.20 -36.11 23.98
C GLY A 991 -29.27 -35.86 22.78
N SER A 992 -29.80 -36.08 21.58
CA SER A 992 -29.11 -35.76 20.33
C SER A 992 -30.08 -35.21 19.29
N ALA A 993 -29.54 -34.49 18.31
CA ALA A 993 -30.29 -33.91 17.19
C ALA A 993 -29.57 -34.19 15.87
N CYS A 994 -30.35 -34.57 14.85
CA CYS A 994 -29.84 -34.75 13.49
C CYS A 994 -29.50 -33.40 12.87
N VAL A 995 -28.30 -33.27 12.30
CA VAL A 995 -27.85 -32.00 11.70
C VAL A 995 -28.70 -31.60 10.50
N ALA A 996 -29.12 -32.57 9.69
CA ALA A 996 -29.97 -32.33 8.52
C ALA A 996 -31.33 -31.71 8.88
N ASP A 997 -31.84 -31.93 10.11
CA ASP A 997 -33.10 -31.31 10.57
C ASP A 997 -32.93 -29.81 10.92
N LEU A 998 -31.69 -29.32 11.00
CA LEU A 998 -31.33 -27.93 11.32
C LEU A 998 -30.74 -27.17 10.12
N VAL A 999 -30.42 -27.85 9.02
CA VAL A 999 -29.91 -27.22 7.79
C VAL A 999 -31.07 -26.78 6.91
N ALA A 1000 -30.92 -25.58 6.33
CA ALA A 1000 -31.83 -25.05 5.31
C ALA A 1000 -31.04 -24.14 4.38
N ARG A 1001 -31.71 -23.60 3.35
CA ARG A 1001 -31.16 -22.46 2.62
C ARG A 1001 -31.07 -21.27 3.57
N GLU A 1002 -29.86 -20.85 3.88
CA GLU A 1002 -29.55 -19.97 5.00
C GLU A 1002 -28.29 -19.15 4.73
N MET A 1003 -28.14 -18.07 5.48
CA MET A 1003 -27.03 -17.14 5.31
C MET A 1003 -26.02 -17.15 6.47
N THR A 1004 -26.36 -17.83 7.57
CA THR A 1004 -25.58 -17.89 8.82
C THR A 1004 -25.02 -19.29 9.06
N GLY A 1005 -24.40 -19.51 10.22
CA GLY A 1005 -23.91 -20.82 10.67
C GLY A 1005 -23.96 -20.98 12.19
N PRO A 1006 -23.62 -22.16 12.72
CA PRO A 1006 -23.79 -22.50 14.13
C PRO A 1006 -22.82 -21.76 15.08
N ILE A 1007 -23.31 -21.47 16.28
CA ILE A 1007 -22.60 -20.80 17.36
C ILE A 1007 -22.82 -21.60 18.65
N PHE A 1008 -21.74 -22.01 19.32
CA PHE A 1008 -21.82 -22.52 20.68
C PHE A 1008 -22.01 -21.35 21.63
N GLY A 1009 -23.00 -21.37 22.51
CA GLY A 1009 -23.21 -20.24 23.40
C GLY A 1009 -23.96 -20.54 24.68
N LEU A 1010 -23.68 -19.70 25.67
CA LEU A 1010 -24.34 -19.65 26.95
C LEU A 1010 -25.55 -18.73 26.85
N PHE A 1011 -26.64 -19.08 27.52
CA PHE A 1011 -27.82 -18.23 27.55
C PHE A 1011 -28.51 -18.24 28.90
N ALA A 1012 -29.28 -17.18 29.16
CA ALA A 1012 -30.16 -17.07 30.31
C ALA A 1012 -31.45 -16.33 29.92
N HIS A 1013 -32.61 -16.91 30.20
CA HIS A 1013 -33.89 -16.23 30.00
C HIS A 1013 -34.87 -16.51 31.13
N ALA A 1014 -35.82 -15.60 31.30
CA ALA A 1014 -36.82 -15.68 32.33
C ALA A 1014 -38.01 -16.53 31.84
N SER A 1015 -38.46 -17.50 32.64
CA SER A 1015 -39.69 -18.26 32.37
C SER A 1015 -40.95 -17.53 32.86
N GLY A 1016 -40.78 -16.38 33.53
CA GLY A 1016 -41.84 -15.46 33.96
C GLY A 1016 -41.30 -14.06 34.27
N ALA A 1017 -42.17 -13.05 34.37
CA ALA A 1017 -41.75 -11.65 34.52
C ALA A 1017 -40.84 -11.38 35.74
N GLU A 1018 -41.04 -12.10 36.85
CA GLU A 1018 -40.21 -12.01 38.07
C GLU A 1018 -38.79 -12.56 37.88
N GLY A 1019 -38.52 -13.24 36.77
CA GLY A 1019 -37.23 -13.84 36.45
C GLY A 1019 -36.29 -12.90 35.72
N VAL A 1020 -36.79 -11.79 35.18
CA VAL A 1020 -35.96 -10.83 34.44
C VAL A 1020 -34.93 -10.22 35.39
N GLY A 1021 -33.67 -10.23 34.99
CA GLY A 1021 -32.54 -9.75 35.79
C GLY A 1021 -31.96 -10.77 36.79
N LYS A 1022 -32.58 -11.94 36.95
CA LYS A 1022 -32.02 -13.05 37.76
C LYS A 1022 -30.73 -13.55 37.13
N GLU A 1023 -29.75 -13.86 37.96
CA GLU A 1023 -28.37 -14.15 37.54
C GLU A 1023 -28.13 -15.66 37.48
N ALA A 1024 -27.53 -16.13 36.38
CA ALA A 1024 -26.92 -17.45 36.26
C ALA A 1024 -25.40 -17.33 36.19
N ARG A 1025 -24.66 -18.22 36.86
CA ARG A 1025 -23.20 -18.21 36.90
C ARG A 1025 -22.63 -19.42 36.19
N PHE A 1026 -21.74 -19.17 35.26
CA PHE A 1026 -21.03 -20.17 34.49
C PHE A 1026 -19.54 -20.05 34.70
N ASP A 1027 -18.83 -21.17 34.77
CA ASP A 1027 -17.39 -21.23 34.81
C ASP A 1027 -16.88 -22.13 33.68
N LYS A 1028 -15.69 -21.81 33.16
CA LYS A 1028 -14.95 -22.64 32.21
C LYS A 1028 -15.72 -22.92 30.91
N PHE A 1029 -16.04 -21.88 30.16
CA PHE A 1029 -16.62 -22.04 28.82
C PHE A 1029 -15.51 -22.34 27.80
N ILE A 1030 -15.34 -23.62 27.47
CA ILE A 1030 -14.24 -24.15 26.64
C ILE A 1030 -14.80 -24.62 25.31
N VAL A 1031 -14.11 -24.30 24.21
CA VAL A 1031 -14.41 -24.84 22.87
C VAL A 1031 -13.17 -25.54 22.31
N GLU A 1032 -13.30 -26.83 21.99
CA GLU A 1032 -12.20 -27.69 21.57
C GLU A 1032 -12.43 -28.27 20.16
N GLY A 1033 -11.37 -28.78 19.53
CA GLY A 1033 -11.45 -29.48 18.24
C GLY A 1033 -11.51 -28.58 17.01
N GLN A 1034 -11.35 -27.25 17.17
CA GLN A 1034 -11.40 -26.30 16.06
C GLN A 1034 -10.15 -25.41 15.95
N LYS A 1035 -9.84 -24.93 14.73
CA LYS A 1035 -8.72 -24.00 14.49
C LYS A 1035 -9.01 -22.67 15.20
N SER A 1036 -8.13 -22.27 16.13
CA SER A 1036 -8.21 -20.93 16.72
C SER A 1036 -7.82 -19.88 15.68
N LEU A 1037 -8.62 -18.81 15.61
CA LEU A 1037 -8.30 -17.60 14.84
C LEU A 1037 -7.84 -16.47 15.75
N VAL A 1038 -7.68 -16.71 17.05
CA VAL A 1038 -7.24 -15.76 18.08
C VAL A 1038 -5.92 -16.27 18.64
N TRP A 1039 -4.94 -15.39 18.83
CA TRP A 1039 -3.59 -15.71 19.29
C TRP A 1039 -3.18 -14.93 20.53
#